data_AF-A0A938ZSM3-F1
#
_entry.id   AF-A0A938ZSM3-F1
#
_cell.length_a   1.000
_cell.length_b   1.000
_cell.length_c   1.000
_cell.angle_alpha   90.00
_cell.angle_beta   90.00
_cell.angle_gamma   90.00
#
_symmetry.space_group_name_H-M   'P 1'
#
loop_
_entity.id
_entity.type
_entity.pdbx_description
1 polymer ?
#
loop_
_entity_poly.entity_id
_entity_poly.type
_entity_poly.pdbx_seq_one_letter_code
_entity_poly.pdbx_strand_id
1 'polypeptide(L)'
;MKKFIWLLPVLAVIATWLPRSDAVWKYLFFLRLPILMGLFLLLLPKLAKDWLPAMLKNLFVLRTRWQLAVVIVSAIGAGTSVISVAAIILDNAAARFGVPSTIEISEFWQYGIAIALSLYICIIAFDLSKEKLNNNERQWGAFVGAILSIGLLFFVSFIRQWLSSNAFLKKILTDIVAFVSKHNTSGYINPQTGELSAGHLTAIAYFIIGVVIYVTVGLLFNPKSETNRPEAPALLYVLLITSMVTLVYGGATFYFDYFRIPVLIIFIVFSALSYVAFDVNHFFPVNKFKDSEDKKRGDSDSTNFPEVLEKRLQHQKGERTLVIICASGGGIQAAGWTVQVLSGLQELLGESFTKAIGLISAVSGGSVGTMYYLDRFNKDGFLEESEQEKYDKTNSFYAATRDSLDAVGWGLVYLDLWRFIGFPFLVNPKFDRGTAVETDWQGEMKEPKNIKTFGTWRKQIFDGEIPIPVFNATLVENGWRFLITPVTFSKAPEKKFTDFNTLYEAYDMNVVTAARLSATFPYVSPICRSSVNIPNQNYHVADGGYFDNSGFVTAAEWLDEQLNEWSKTENSLNVKRVLILQINPFPKSASTENVQGNGGWFMATIGPLLAMFKVRDPVLASRNAKEADLLAKKWENKVDIQYFPIFFPSESEIPPEFAVSEFYKDGRYRLPLSWKLTDREKQAIQDGWAAITTGKNIQKIKQLWHKTWSMPDSTDRN
;
A
#
# COMPACT_ATOMS: atom_id res chain seq x y z
N MET A 1 -9.85 39.86 -7.87
CA MET A 1 -9.91 40.12 -9.33
C MET A 1 -9.18 39.08 -10.19
N LYS A 2 -7.92 38.67 -9.91
CA LYS A 2 -7.20 37.68 -10.76
C LYS A 2 -7.88 36.29 -10.93
N LYS A 3 -8.65 35.80 -9.94
CA LYS A 3 -9.40 34.52 -10.05
C LYS A 3 -10.62 34.58 -11.00
N PHE A 4 -11.22 35.76 -11.20
CA PHE A 4 -12.36 35.94 -12.11
C PHE A 4 -11.94 36.04 -13.58
N ILE A 5 -10.70 36.46 -13.85
CA ILE A 5 -10.15 36.52 -15.21
C ILE A 5 -10.01 35.11 -15.81
N TRP A 6 -9.77 34.08 -14.99
CA TRP A 6 -9.78 32.67 -15.43
C TRP A 6 -11.19 32.08 -15.63
N LEU A 7 -12.21 32.71 -15.02
CA LEU A 7 -13.61 32.37 -15.27
C LEU A 7 -14.12 33.01 -16.55
N LEU A 8 -13.54 34.12 -17.05
CA LEU A 8 -13.94 34.72 -18.32
C LEU A 8 -13.81 33.80 -19.54
N PRO A 9 -12.71 33.03 -19.75
CA PRO A 9 -12.67 32.06 -20.85
C PRO A 9 -13.60 30.87 -20.61
N VAL A 10 -13.83 30.45 -19.37
CA VAL A 10 -14.80 29.37 -19.06
C VAL A 10 -16.23 29.85 -19.26
N LEU A 11 -16.57 31.06 -18.83
CA LEU A 11 -17.87 31.71 -19.04
C LEU A 11 -18.06 32.11 -20.50
N ALA A 12 -17.00 32.48 -21.23
CA ALA A 12 -17.05 32.70 -22.67
C ALA A 12 -17.21 31.37 -23.42
N VAL A 13 -16.54 30.29 -23.00
CA VAL A 13 -16.76 28.94 -23.52
C VAL A 13 -18.19 28.51 -23.22
N ILE A 14 -18.68 28.62 -21.98
CA ILE A 14 -20.05 28.29 -21.56
C ILE A 14 -21.09 29.16 -22.28
N ALA A 15 -20.88 30.47 -22.40
CA ALA A 15 -21.77 31.40 -23.10
C ALA A 15 -21.72 31.24 -24.62
N THR A 16 -20.65 30.67 -25.18
CA THR A 16 -20.58 30.20 -26.58
C THR A 16 -20.97 28.73 -26.75
N TRP A 17 -21.05 27.94 -25.68
CA TRP A 17 -21.40 26.50 -25.64
C TRP A 17 -22.89 26.26 -25.43
N LEU A 18 -23.54 26.97 -24.50
CA LEU A 18 -24.98 26.87 -24.25
C LEU A 18 -25.82 27.17 -25.50
N PRO A 19 -25.42 28.10 -26.39
CA PRO A 19 -26.11 28.33 -27.65
C PRO A 19 -25.71 27.37 -28.79
N ARG A 20 -24.73 26.45 -28.59
CA ARG A 20 -24.36 25.49 -29.64
C ARG A 20 -25.52 24.54 -29.93
N SER A 21 -25.57 24.08 -31.18
CA SER A 21 -26.58 23.16 -31.67
C SER A 21 -26.73 21.95 -30.73
N ASP A 22 -27.97 21.51 -30.54
CA ASP A 22 -28.37 20.29 -29.82
C ASP A 22 -27.47 19.07 -30.12
N ALA A 23 -26.90 19.00 -31.33
CA ALA A 23 -25.91 18.02 -31.73
C ALA A 23 -24.66 17.98 -30.82
N VAL A 24 -24.11 19.11 -30.41
CA VAL A 24 -22.88 19.17 -29.60
C VAL A 24 -23.11 18.55 -28.22
N TRP A 25 -24.25 18.83 -27.59
CA TRP A 25 -24.61 18.25 -26.30
C TRP A 25 -24.84 16.74 -26.39
N LYS A 26 -25.46 16.26 -27.47
CA LYS A 26 -25.62 14.83 -27.72
C LYS A 26 -24.28 14.13 -27.91
N TYR A 27 -23.35 14.71 -28.67
CA TYR A 27 -22.00 14.14 -28.81
C TYR A 27 -21.21 14.16 -27.52
N LEU A 28 -21.28 15.22 -26.71
CA LEU A 28 -20.65 15.23 -25.39
C LEU A 28 -21.19 14.13 -24.49
N PHE A 29 -22.50 13.88 -24.54
CA PHE A 29 -23.10 12.76 -23.83
C PHE A 29 -22.53 11.43 -24.32
N PHE A 30 -22.55 11.13 -25.62
CA PHE A 30 -22.05 9.84 -26.12
C PHE A 30 -20.54 9.67 -25.92
N LEU A 31 -19.75 10.74 -26.03
CA LEU A 31 -18.29 10.74 -25.85
C LEU A 31 -17.86 10.87 -24.38
N ARG A 32 -18.78 10.91 -23.41
CA ARG A 32 -18.44 11.11 -21.99
C ARG A 32 -17.39 10.13 -21.48
N LEU A 33 -17.47 8.85 -21.85
CA LEU A 33 -16.53 7.83 -21.39
C LEU A 33 -15.11 8.05 -21.96
N PRO A 34 -14.89 8.13 -23.28
CA PRO A 34 -13.56 8.41 -23.80
C PRO A 34 -13.02 9.77 -23.35
N ILE A 35 -13.87 10.78 -23.15
CA ILE A 35 -13.44 12.06 -22.56
C ILE A 35 -12.92 11.87 -21.14
N LEU A 36 -13.66 11.16 -20.27
CA LEU A 36 -13.25 10.90 -18.89
C LEU A 36 -11.94 10.10 -18.83
N MET A 37 -11.80 9.06 -19.66
CA MET A 37 -10.59 8.23 -19.70
C MET A 37 -9.40 8.99 -20.30
N GLY A 38 -9.62 9.82 -21.32
CA GLY A 38 -8.59 10.71 -21.86
C GLY A 38 -8.12 11.75 -20.84
N LEU A 39 -9.05 12.37 -20.10
CA LEU A 39 -8.72 13.28 -19.00
C LEU A 39 -7.96 12.57 -17.88
N PHE A 40 -8.31 11.32 -17.55
CA PHE A 40 -7.57 10.52 -16.59
C PHE A 40 -6.12 10.33 -17.03
N LEU A 41 -5.85 9.95 -18.29
CA LEU A 41 -4.48 9.78 -18.80
C LEU A 41 -3.67 11.10 -18.76
N LEU A 42 -4.31 12.24 -19.05
CA LEU A 42 -3.66 13.55 -19.00
C LEU A 42 -3.42 14.07 -17.58
N LEU A 43 -4.32 13.74 -16.64
CA LEU A 43 -4.24 14.22 -15.26
C LEU A 43 -3.44 13.31 -14.34
N LEU A 44 -3.32 12.01 -14.63
CA LEU A 44 -2.62 11.05 -13.78
C LEU A 44 -1.16 11.46 -13.50
N PRO A 45 -0.34 11.91 -14.46
CA PRO A 45 1.02 12.32 -14.15
C PRO A 45 1.08 13.62 -13.32
N LYS A 46 0.11 14.53 -13.51
CA LYS A 46 -0.02 15.76 -12.71
C LYS A 46 -0.43 15.44 -11.27
N LEU A 47 -1.38 14.52 -11.11
CA LEU A 47 -1.77 13.98 -9.80
C LEU A 47 -0.57 13.36 -9.10
N ALA A 48 0.23 12.57 -9.81
CA ALA A 48 1.39 11.88 -9.27
C ALA A 48 2.57 12.79 -8.94
N LYS A 49 2.78 13.88 -9.68
CA LYS A 49 3.93 14.78 -9.48
C LYS A 49 3.62 15.93 -8.53
N ASP A 50 2.43 16.52 -8.64
CA ASP A 50 2.14 17.83 -8.05
C ASP A 50 1.12 17.76 -6.92
N TRP A 51 0.03 16.99 -7.08
CA TRP A 51 -1.10 17.05 -6.14
C TRP A 51 -1.03 16.01 -5.02
N LEU A 52 -0.61 14.78 -5.33
CA LEU A 52 -0.50 13.67 -4.39
C LEU A 52 0.83 12.90 -4.54
N PRO A 53 1.99 13.58 -4.55
CA PRO A 53 3.28 12.93 -4.78
C PRO A 53 3.62 11.87 -3.73
N ALA A 54 3.16 12.06 -2.49
CA ALA A 54 3.36 11.10 -1.41
C ALA A 54 2.79 9.72 -1.73
N MET A 55 1.66 9.64 -2.45
CA MET A 55 0.97 8.38 -2.72
C MET A 55 1.29 7.82 -4.10
N LEU A 56 1.42 8.71 -5.10
CA LEU A 56 1.38 8.33 -6.51
C LEU A 56 2.71 8.53 -7.25
N LYS A 57 3.68 9.29 -6.72
CA LYS A 57 4.96 9.53 -7.42
C LYS A 57 5.68 8.21 -7.74
N ASN A 58 5.75 7.30 -6.77
CA ASN A 58 6.50 6.06 -6.89
C ASN A 58 5.84 5.04 -7.83
N LEU A 59 4.58 5.26 -8.23
CA LEU A 59 3.93 4.54 -9.33
C LEU A 59 4.73 4.69 -10.65
N PHE A 60 5.34 5.85 -10.86
CA PHE A 60 6.10 6.20 -12.08
C PHE A 60 7.60 5.88 -11.98
N VAL A 61 8.09 5.39 -10.84
CA VAL A 61 9.49 5.01 -10.67
C VAL A 61 9.68 3.55 -11.08
N LEU A 62 10.25 3.32 -12.26
CA LEU A 62 10.41 1.98 -12.83
C LEU A 62 11.82 1.43 -12.56
N ARG A 63 11.88 0.16 -12.15
CA ARG A 63 13.10 -0.45 -11.60
C ARG A 63 13.98 -1.10 -12.66
N THR A 64 13.40 -1.47 -13.80
CA THR A 64 14.14 -2.10 -14.91
C THR A 64 13.81 -1.44 -16.23
N ARG A 65 14.76 -1.49 -17.16
CA ARG A 65 14.57 -1.02 -18.54
C ARG A 65 13.36 -1.67 -19.24
N TRP A 66 13.02 -2.91 -18.87
CA TRP A 66 11.84 -3.61 -19.37
C TRP A 66 10.55 -3.07 -18.77
N GLN A 67 10.53 -2.75 -17.46
CA GLN A 67 9.37 -2.08 -16.84
C GLN A 67 9.05 -0.76 -17.56
N LEU A 68 10.07 0.03 -17.94
CA LEU A 68 9.89 1.24 -18.74
C LEU A 68 9.31 0.95 -20.13
N ALA A 69 9.86 -0.03 -20.84
CA ALA A 69 9.36 -0.40 -22.16
C ALA A 69 7.86 -0.81 -22.12
N VAL A 70 7.47 -1.67 -21.17
CA VAL A 70 6.08 -2.14 -21.07
C VAL A 70 5.11 -1.05 -20.59
N VAL A 71 5.56 -0.10 -19.77
CA VAL A 71 4.75 1.08 -19.40
C VAL A 71 4.49 1.96 -20.61
N ILE A 72 5.48 2.18 -21.48
CA ILE A 72 5.28 2.97 -22.70
C ILE A 72 4.28 2.27 -23.63
N VAL A 73 4.42 0.95 -23.83
CA VAL A 73 3.49 0.16 -24.64
C VAL A 73 2.07 0.21 -24.06
N SER A 74 1.91 0.01 -22.75
CA SER A 74 0.59 0.05 -22.10
C SER A 74 -0.02 1.47 -22.07
N ALA A 75 0.79 2.53 -21.98
CA ALA A 75 0.31 3.90 -22.05
C ALA A 75 -0.26 4.21 -23.44
N ILE A 76 0.54 3.98 -24.49
CA ILE A 76 0.09 4.12 -25.89
C ILE A 76 -1.12 3.23 -26.15
N GLY A 77 -1.13 2.03 -25.58
CA GLY A 77 -2.26 1.13 -25.70
C GLY A 77 -3.54 1.67 -25.04
N ALA A 78 -3.45 2.27 -23.86
CA ALA A 78 -4.57 2.92 -23.20
C ALA A 78 -5.08 4.13 -24.01
N GLY A 79 -4.17 4.97 -24.52
CA GLY A 79 -4.52 6.08 -25.42
C GLY A 79 -5.20 5.61 -26.71
N THR A 80 -4.74 4.49 -27.27
CA THR A 80 -5.33 3.86 -28.47
C THR A 80 -6.75 3.37 -28.18
N SER A 81 -7.00 2.76 -27.03
CA SER A 81 -8.35 2.35 -26.61
C SER A 81 -9.30 3.53 -26.50
N VAL A 82 -8.85 4.65 -25.92
CA VAL A 82 -9.64 5.88 -25.78
C VAL A 82 -10.05 6.44 -27.14
N ILE A 83 -9.09 6.64 -28.05
CA ILE A 83 -9.39 7.21 -29.36
C ILE A 83 -10.17 6.24 -30.25
N SER A 84 -9.94 4.93 -30.14
CA SER A 84 -10.70 3.93 -30.91
C SER A 84 -12.19 3.98 -30.56
N VAL A 85 -12.53 4.04 -29.27
CA VAL A 85 -13.93 4.17 -28.82
C VAL A 85 -14.52 5.51 -29.26
N ALA A 86 -13.76 6.60 -29.14
CA ALA A 86 -14.21 7.91 -29.60
C ALA A 86 -14.49 7.94 -31.11
N ALA A 87 -13.60 7.36 -31.93
CA ALA A 87 -13.74 7.27 -33.37
C ALA A 87 -14.98 6.43 -33.77
N ILE A 88 -15.18 5.27 -33.14
CA ILE A 88 -16.39 4.44 -33.36
C ILE A 88 -17.66 5.25 -33.10
N ILE A 89 -17.70 6.01 -32.00
CA ILE A 89 -18.86 6.85 -31.68
C ILE A 89 -19.02 7.96 -32.73
N LEU A 90 -17.95 8.66 -33.10
CA LEU A 90 -18.02 9.75 -34.07
C LEU A 90 -18.52 9.29 -35.44
N ASP A 91 -17.94 8.21 -35.97
CA ASP A 91 -18.23 7.68 -37.31
C ASP A 91 -19.64 7.07 -37.39
N ASN A 92 -20.12 6.48 -36.28
CA ASN A 92 -21.37 5.70 -36.29
C ASN A 92 -22.54 6.35 -35.56
N ALA A 93 -22.34 7.46 -34.82
CA ALA A 93 -23.40 8.10 -34.05
C ALA A 93 -24.56 8.60 -34.93
N ALA A 94 -24.27 9.05 -36.15
CA ALA A 94 -25.33 9.52 -37.05
C ALA A 94 -26.33 8.41 -37.39
N ALA A 95 -25.81 7.24 -37.77
CA ALA A 95 -26.61 6.06 -38.04
C ALA A 95 -27.23 5.47 -36.76
N ARG A 96 -26.49 5.46 -35.64
CA ARG A 96 -26.92 4.82 -34.40
C ARG A 96 -27.95 5.65 -33.64
N PHE A 97 -27.68 6.93 -33.43
CA PHE A 97 -28.41 7.80 -32.51
C PHE A 97 -29.22 8.91 -33.21
N GLY A 98 -29.17 8.98 -34.54
CA GLY A 98 -29.90 10.00 -35.32
C GLY A 98 -29.38 11.42 -35.09
N VAL A 99 -28.08 11.57 -34.84
CA VAL A 99 -27.42 12.89 -34.72
C VAL A 99 -26.79 13.30 -36.06
N PRO A 100 -26.62 14.60 -36.34
CA PRO A 100 -25.91 15.04 -37.53
C PRO A 100 -24.47 14.52 -37.52
N SER A 101 -23.95 14.06 -38.66
CA SER A 101 -22.52 13.74 -38.78
C SER A 101 -21.69 15.00 -38.57
N THR A 102 -20.64 14.90 -37.74
CA THR A 102 -19.82 16.05 -37.36
C THR A 102 -18.43 16.01 -37.97
N ILE A 103 -17.61 15.04 -37.55
CA ILE A 103 -16.17 14.99 -37.82
C ILE A 103 -15.78 13.52 -37.89
N GLU A 104 -15.12 13.12 -38.97
CA GLU A 104 -14.43 11.84 -39.08
C GLU A 104 -12.96 12.02 -38.73
N ILE A 105 -12.40 11.09 -37.96
CA ILE A 105 -10.98 11.11 -37.59
C ILE A 105 -10.28 10.02 -38.38
N SER A 106 -9.41 10.42 -39.32
CA SER A 106 -8.63 9.44 -40.10
C SER A 106 -7.73 8.59 -39.20
N GLU A 107 -7.44 7.36 -39.62
CA GLU A 107 -6.63 6.40 -38.86
C GLU A 107 -5.26 6.98 -38.46
N PHE A 108 -4.64 7.78 -39.33
CA PHE A 108 -3.40 8.50 -39.03
C PHE A 108 -3.55 9.45 -37.83
N TRP A 109 -4.61 10.26 -37.80
CA TRP A 109 -4.86 11.18 -36.69
C TRP A 109 -5.28 10.45 -35.41
N GLN A 110 -5.93 9.29 -35.51
CA GLN A 110 -6.21 8.46 -34.34
C GLN A 110 -4.92 8.06 -33.62
N TYR A 111 -3.90 7.59 -34.34
CA TYR A 111 -2.60 7.28 -33.74
C TYR A 111 -1.90 8.53 -33.17
N GLY A 112 -1.96 9.66 -33.87
CA GLY A 112 -1.41 10.93 -33.37
C GLY A 112 -2.05 11.37 -32.05
N ILE A 113 -3.38 11.25 -31.92
CA ILE A 113 -4.12 11.58 -30.69
C ILE A 113 -3.82 10.56 -29.59
N ALA A 114 -3.74 9.27 -29.90
CA ALA A 114 -3.36 8.24 -28.92
C ALA A 114 -1.99 8.52 -28.31
N ILE A 115 -1.01 8.89 -29.14
CA ILE A 115 0.32 9.30 -28.68
C ILE A 115 0.21 10.56 -27.81
N ALA A 116 -0.54 11.59 -28.25
CA ALA A 116 -0.69 12.83 -27.50
C ALA A 116 -1.30 12.60 -26.10
N LEU A 117 -2.33 11.75 -25.99
CA LEU A 117 -2.95 11.38 -24.71
C LEU A 117 -1.98 10.64 -23.77
N SER A 118 -1.06 9.88 -24.34
CA SER A 118 -0.14 9.00 -23.59
C SER A 118 1.21 9.65 -23.29
N LEU A 119 1.59 10.69 -24.06
CA LEU A 119 2.92 11.27 -24.05
C LEU A 119 3.32 11.79 -22.67
N TYR A 120 2.39 12.42 -21.94
CA TYR A 120 2.71 12.94 -20.61
C TYR A 120 3.03 11.83 -19.61
N ILE A 121 2.33 10.69 -19.67
CA ILE A 121 2.64 9.50 -18.87
C ILE A 121 4.05 9.00 -19.22
N CYS A 122 4.35 8.85 -20.51
CA CYS A 122 5.66 8.38 -20.97
C CYS A 122 6.81 9.30 -20.52
N ILE A 123 6.63 10.62 -20.64
CA ILE A 123 7.63 11.63 -20.22
C ILE A 123 7.88 11.53 -18.72
N ILE A 124 6.82 11.48 -17.90
CA ILE A 124 6.98 11.43 -16.45
C ILE A 124 7.56 10.09 -15.98
N ALA A 125 7.15 8.97 -16.61
CA ALA A 125 7.75 7.66 -16.35
C ALA A 125 9.25 7.65 -16.70
N PHE A 126 9.64 8.23 -17.84
CA PHE A 126 11.04 8.33 -18.24
C PHE A 126 11.86 9.24 -17.29
N ASP A 127 11.32 10.40 -16.90
CA ASP A 127 12.01 11.33 -16.00
C ASP A 127 12.17 10.73 -14.60
N LEU A 128 11.10 10.20 -14.00
CA LEU A 128 11.15 9.65 -12.65
C LEU A 128 11.91 8.31 -12.55
N SER A 129 12.02 7.55 -13.65
CA SER A 129 12.85 6.33 -13.66
C SER A 129 14.34 6.60 -13.50
N LYS A 130 14.82 7.85 -13.57
CA LYS A 130 16.23 8.21 -13.28
C LYS A 130 16.66 7.87 -11.84
N GLU A 131 15.69 7.69 -10.96
CA GLU A 131 15.88 7.28 -9.56
C GLU A 131 16.40 5.84 -9.43
N LYS A 132 16.25 5.01 -10.47
CA LYS A 132 16.67 3.60 -10.48
C LYS A 132 17.49 3.21 -11.70
N LEU A 133 17.28 3.88 -12.83
CA LEU A 133 17.87 3.53 -14.13
C LEU A 133 18.87 4.59 -14.58
N ASN A 134 20.00 4.13 -15.10
CA ASN A 134 20.96 5.03 -15.73
C ASN A 134 20.42 5.57 -17.09
N ASN A 135 21.13 6.54 -17.68
CA ASN A 135 20.66 7.17 -18.91
C ASN A 135 20.53 6.19 -20.09
N ASN A 136 21.47 5.26 -20.23
CA ASN A 136 21.47 4.28 -21.32
C ASN A 136 20.29 3.30 -21.19
N GLU A 137 20.00 2.83 -19.98
CA GLU A 137 18.85 1.96 -19.69
C GLU A 137 17.52 2.65 -19.97
N ARG A 138 17.40 3.93 -19.61
CA ARG A 138 16.19 4.72 -19.91
C ARG A 138 16.01 4.94 -21.40
N GLN A 139 17.07 5.31 -22.12
CA GLN A 139 17.03 5.46 -23.57
C GLN A 139 16.68 4.15 -24.26
N TRP A 140 17.27 3.03 -23.81
CA TRP A 140 16.92 1.70 -24.30
C TRP A 140 15.46 1.36 -24.04
N GLY A 141 14.97 1.56 -22.82
CA GLY A 141 13.58 1.27 -22.46
C GLY A 141 12.59 2.11 -23.27
N ALA A 142 12.91 3.38 -23.52
CA ALA A 142 12.12 4.27 -24.38
C ALA A 142 12.12 3.81 -25.84
N PHE A 143 13.29 3.50 -26.39
CA PHE A 143 13.44 3.07 -27.77
C PHE A 143 12.71 1.74 -28.03
N VAL A 144 12.95 0.74 -27.18
CA VAL A 144 12.30 -0.57 -27.28
C VAL A 144 10.80 -0.45 -27.03
N GLY A 145 10.37 0.35 -26.05
CA GLY A 145 8.95 0.63 -25.81
C GLY A 145 8.26 1.24 -27.03
N ALA A 146 8.90 2.19 -27.71
CA ALA A 146 8.38 2.79 -28.94
C ALA A 146 8.27 1.77 -30.08
N ILE A 147 9.31 0.96 -30.31
CA ILE A 147 9.29 -0.11 -31.33
C ILE A 147 8.19 -1.13 -31.05
N LEU A 148 8.10 -1.60 -29.80
CA LEU A 148 7.05 -2.56 -29.39
C LEU A 148 5.65 -1.97 -29.52
N SER A 149 5.49 -0.66 -29.32
CA SER A 149 4.21 0.02 -29.52
C SER A 149 3.82 0.05 -31.00
N ILE A 150 4.77 0.33 -31.90
CA ILE A 150 4.54 0.23 -33.35
C ILE A 150 4.23 -1.22 -33.73
N GLY A 151 4.96 -2.19 -33.17
CA GLY A 151 4.72 -3.61 -33.35
C GLY A 151 3.32 -4.04 -32.89
N LEU A 152 2.84 -3.52 -31.76
CA LEU A 152 1.48 -3.76 -31.26
C LEU A 152 0.43 -3.24 -32.26
N LEU A 153 0.58 -2.02 -32.77
CA LEU A 153 -0.34 -1.45 -33.76
C LEU A 153 -0.32 -2.23 -35.09
N PHE A 154 0.86 -2.65 -35.54
CA PHE A 154 0.98 -3.52 -36.71
C PHE A 154 0.29 -4.87 -36.46
N PHE A 155 0.47 -5.46 -35.29
CA PHE A 155 -0.17 -6.71 -34.92
C PHE A 155 -1.70 -6.58 -34.84
N VAL A 156 -2.22 -5.47 -34.33
CA VAL A 156 -3.65 -5.14 -34.37
C VAL A 156 -4.15 -5.07 -35.81
N SER A 157 -3.42 -4.39 -36.69
CA SER A 157 -3.76 -4.33 -38.12
C SER A 157 -3.74 -5.71 -38.79
N PHE A 158 -2.76 -6.53 -38.46
CA PHE A 158 -2.66 -7.92 -38.93
C PHE A 158 -3.86 -8.75 -38.47
N ILE A 159 -4.23 -8.71 -37.18
CA ILE A 159 -5.40 -9.42 -36.67
C ILE A 159 -6.69 -8.90 -37.29
N ARG A 160 -6.83 -7.57 -37.45
CA ARG A 160 -7.96 -6.95 -38.17
C ARG A 160 -8.07 -7.49 -39.59
N GLN A 161 -6.96 -7.54 -40.34
CA GLN A 161 -6.94 -8.06 -41.70
C GLN A 161 -7.32 -9.54 -41.72
N TRP A 162 -6.76 -10.34 -40.82
CA TRP A 162 -7.07 -11.76 -40.71
C TRP A 162 -8.55 -12.00 -40.39
N LEU A 163 -9.14 -11.23 -39.47
CA LEU A 163 -10.58 -11.29 -39.18
C LEU A 163 -11.44 -10.85 -40.38
N SER A 164 -11.01 -9.82 -41.14
CA SER A 164 -11.74 -9.37 -42.32
C SER A 164 -11.72 -10.37 -43.48
N SER A 165 -10.61 -11.10 -43.64
CA SER A 165 -10.42 -12.09 -44.71
C SER A 165 -11.08 -13.44 -44.39
N ASN A 166 -11.36 -13.73 -43.12
CA ASN A 166 -11.96 -15.00 -42.71
C ASN A 166 -13.49 -14.91 -42.72
N ALA A 167 -14.11 -15.43 -43.79
CA ALA A 167 -15.56 -15.39 -43.99
C ALA A 167 -16.35 -16.04 -42.84
N PHE A 168 -15.83 -17.12 -42.24
CA PHE A 168 -16.49 -17.81 -41.13
C PHE A 168 -16.51 -16.94 -39.86
N LEU A 169 -15.36 -16.38 -39.47
CA LEU A 169 -15.27 -15.51 -38.29
C LEU A 169 -16.04 -14.21 -38.49
N LYS A 170 -15.98 -13.62 -39.68
CA LYS A 170 -16.75 -12.44 -40.04
C LYS A 170 -18.24 -12.66 -39.86
N LYS A 171 -18.75 -13.79 -40.36
CA LYS A 171 -20.16 -14.18 -40.19
C LYS A 171 -20.53 -14.34 -38.72
N ILE A 172 -19.70 -15.02 -37.93
CA ILE A 172 -19.92 -15.16 -36.49
C ILE A 172 -20.00 -13.79 -35.81
N LEU A 173 -19.07 -12.88 -36.10
CA LEU A 173 -19.07 -11.55 -35.51
C LEU A 173 -20.33 -10.75 -35.88
N THR A 174 -20.75 -10.79 -37.15
CA THR A 174 -21.99 -10.14 -37.59
C THR A 174 -23.23 -10.77 -36.97
N ASP A 175 -23.27 -12.09 -36.84
CA ASP A 175 -24.41 -12.82 -36.25
C ASP A 175 -24.52 -12.50 -34.75
N ILE A 176 -23.40 -12.45 -34.01
CA ILE A 176 -23.37 -12.02 -32.61
C ILE A 176 -23.86 -10.58 -32.48
N VAL A 177 -23.38 -9.67 -33.33
CA VAL A 177 -23.80 -8.27 -33.30
C VAL A 177 -25.29 -8.13 -33.64
N ALA A 178 -25.79 -8.86 -34.65
CA ALA A 178 -27.20 -8.85 -35.02
C ALA A 178 -28.09 -9.41 -33.89
N PHE A 179 -27.65 -10.48 -33.25
CA PHE A 179 -28.32 -11.09 -32.11
C PHE A 179 -28.38 -10.14 -30.91
N VAL A 180 -27.22 -9.60 -30.50
CA VAL A 180 -27.13 -8.67 -29.35
C VAL A 180 -27.91 -7.39 -29.64
N SER A 181 -27.82 -6.85 -30.85
CA SER A 181 -28.57 -5.66 -31.29
C SER A 181 -30.06 -5.87 -31.50
N LYS A 182 -30.59 -7.09 -31.31
CA LYS A 182 -31.98 -7.45 -31.58
C LYS A 182 -32.43 -6.97 -32.97
N HIS A 183 -31.56 -7.15 -33.97
CA HIS A 183 -31.71 -6.69 -35.36
C HIS A 183 -31.69 -5.16 -35.57
N ASN A 184 -31.45 -4.35 -34.55
CA ASN A 184 -31.22 -2.91 -34.70
C ASN A 184 -29.75 -2.61 -34.94
N THR A 185 -29.30 -2.94 -36.16
CA THR A 185 -27.88 -2.99 -36.55
C THR A 185 -27.31 -1.65 -37.01
N SER A 186 -28.11 -0.58 -37.01
CA SER A 186 -27.66 0.76 -37.40
C SER A 186 -26.46 1.21 -36.57
N GLY A 187 -25.39 1.64 -37.25
CA GLY A 187 -24.11 2.03 -36.63
C GLY A 187 -23.25 0.86 -36.15
N TYR A 188 -23.67 -0.38 -36.41
CA TYR A 188 -22.85 -1.59 -36.22
C TYR A 188 -22.56 -2.29 -37.54
N ILE A 189 -23.55 -2.41 -38.42
CA ILE A 189 -23.44 -3.04 -39.73
C ILE A 189 -23.71 -1.98 -40.80
N ASN A 190 -22.83 -1.91 -41.79
CA ASN A 190 -23.02 -1.07 -42.95
C ASN A 190 -24.09 -1.71 -43.86
N PRO A 191 -25.18 -1.00 -44.20
CA PRO A 191 -26.29 -1.56 -44.96
C PRO A 191 -25.94 -1.84 -46.43
N GLN A 192 -24.93 -1.18 -46.99
CA GLN A 192 -24.49 -1.38 -48.37
C GLN A 192 -23.59 -2.61 -48.51
N THR A 193 -22.69 -2.85 -47.55
CA THR A 193 -21.71 -3.94 -47.63
C THR A 193 -22.12 -5.18 -46.83
N GLY A 194 -23.04 -5.04 -45.87
CA GLY A 194 -23.40 -6.10 -44.92
C GLY A 194 -22.30 -6.39 -43.89
N GLU A 195 -21.24 -5.59 -43.86
CA GLU A 195 -20.08 -5.78 -43.00
C GLU A 195 -20.14 -4.90 -41.75
N LEU A 196 -19.29 -5.17 -40.77
CA LEU A 196 -19.15 -4.28 -39.62
C LEU A 196 -18.74 -2.88 -40.07
N SER A 197 -19.43 -1.89 -39.54
CA SER A 197 -19.17 -0.47 -39.75
C SER A 197 -17.80 -0.05 -39.18
N ALA A 198 -17.36 1.15 -39.56
CA ALA A 198 -15.99 1.62 -39.31
C ALA A 198 -15.61 1.55 -37.82
N GLY A 199 -14.35 1.15 -37.56
CA GLY A 199 -13.75 1.09 -36.23
C GLY A 199 -14.07 -0.16 -35.40
N HIS A 200 -15.26 -0.77 -35.54
CA HIS A 200 -15.65 -1.92 -34.70
C HIS A 200 -14.70 -3.12 -34.84
N LEU A 201 -14.33 -3.48 -36.07
CA LEU A 201 -13.44 -4.62 -36.29
C LEU A 201 -12.04 -4.37 -35.69
N THR A 202 -11.53 -3.14 -35.78
CA THR A 202 -10.27 -2.74 -35.16
C THR A 202 -10.36 -2.84 -33.64
N ALA A 203 -11.43 -2.35 -33.02
CA ALA A 203 -11.62 -2.44 -31.58
C ALA A 203 -11.79 -3.89 -31.10
N ILE A 204 -12.44 -4.76 -31.88
CA ILE A 204 -12.53 -6.20 -31.59
C ILE A 204 -11.15 -6.85 -31.64
N ALA A 205 -10.36 -6.58 -32.69
CA ALA A 205 -8.98 -7.07 -32.79
C ALA A 205 -8.13 -6.61 -31.60
N TYR A 206 -8.24 -5.34 -31.25
CA TYR A 206 -7.55 -4.74 -30.12
C TYR A 206 -8.00 -5.35 -28.78
N PHE A 207 -9.30 -5.60 -28.60
CA PHE A 207 -9.86 -6.26 -27.42
C PHE A 207 -9.33 -7.70 -27.28
N ILE A 208 -9.29 -8.47 -28.36
CA ILE A 208 -8.75 -9.85 -28.36
C ILE A 208 -7.28 -9.83 -27.91
N ILE A 209 -6.47 -8.94 -28.49
CA ILE A 209 -5.05 -8.78 -28.12
C ILE A 209 -4.94 -8.35 -26.65
N GLY A 210 -5.76 -7.39 -26.21
CA GLY A 210 -5.81 -6.94 -24.82
C GLY A 210 -6.14 -8.05 -23.83
N VAL A 211 -7.08 -8.94 -24.16
CA VAL A 211 -7.41 -10.12 -23.33
C VAL A 211 -6.22 -11.09 -23.26
N VAL A 212 -5.54 -11.35 -24.39
CA VAL A 212 -4.34 -12.21 -24.40
C VAL A 212 -3.24 -11.60 -23.54
N ILE A 213 -2.98 -10.29 -23.65
CA ILE A 213 -2.01 -9.58 -22.82
C ILE A 213 -2.41 -9.66 -21.35
N TYR A 214 -3.67 -9.40 -21.02
CA TYR A 214 -4.21 -9.49 -19.67
C TYR A 214 -3.97 -10.87 -19.05
N VAL A 215 -4.37 -11.95 -19.72
CA VAL A 215 -4.14 -13.31 -19.22
C VAL A 215 -2.65 -13.60 -19.08
N THR A 216 -1.84 -13.24 -20.08
CA THR A 216 -0.40 -13.51 -20.07
C THR A 216 0.32 -12.79 -18.93
N VAL A 217 0.04 -11.49 -18.74
CA VAL A 217 0.60 -10.69 -17.65
C VAL A 217 0.16 -11.26 -16.29
N GLY A 218 -1.13 -11.64 -16.15
CA GLY A 218 -1.65 -12.22 -14.92
C GLY A 218 -0.94 -13.52 -14.52
N LEU A 219 -0.71 -14.41 -15.49
CA LEU A 219 -0.04 -15.69 -15.24
C LEU A 219 1.47 -15.54 -14.99
N LEU A 220 2.15 -14.68 -15.75
CA LEU A 220 3.62 -14.50 -15.65
C LEU A 220 4.04 -13.79 -14.36
N PHE A 221 3.25 -12.80 -13.92
CA PHE A 221 3.59 -11.93 -12.79
C PHE A 221 2.74 -12.21 -11.55
N ASN A 222 2.13 -13.40 -11.47
CA ASN A 222 1.46 -13.86 -10.25
C ASN A 222 2.44 -13.85 -9.07
N PRO A 223 2.15 -13.15 -7.96
CA PRO A 223 3.00 -13.11 -6.77
C PRO A 223 3.39 -14.50 -6.27
N LYS A 224 4.66 -14.63 -5.87
CA LYS A 224 5.24 -15.85 -5.29
C LYS A 224 6.08 -15.48 -4.08
N SER A 225 6.07 -16.33 -3.06
CA SER A 225 6.90 -16.19 -1.87
C SER A 225 8.35 -16.60 -2.14
N GLU A 226 8.98 -15.91 -3.09
CA GLU A 226 10.37 -16.07 -3.52
C GLU A 226 11.03 -14.70 -3.57
N THR A 227 12.31 -14.63 -3.20
CA THR A 227 13.13 -13.43 -3.36
C THR A 227 13.43 -13.17 -4.83
N ASN A 228 13.61 -11.89 -5.22
CA ASN A 228 13.99 -11.49 -6.58
C ASN A 228 13.08 -12.00 -7.72
N ARG A 229 11.79 -12.18 -7.43
CA ARG A 229 10.77 -12.57 -8.42
C ARG A 229 10.57 -11.51 -9.52
N PRO A 230 10.18 -11.93 -10.75
CA PRO A 230 9.81 -10.99 -11.80
C PRO A 230 8.47 -10.31 -11.48
N GLU A 231 8.42 -8.98 -11.62
CA GLU A 231 7.22 -8.19 -11.33
C GLU A 231 6.98 -7.16 -12.44
N ALA A 232 5.73 -7.05 -12.89
CA ALA A 232 5.29 -5.95 -13.74
C ALA A 232 4.99 -4.72 -12.88
N PRO A 233 5.30 -3.51 -13.37
CA PRO A 233 5.16 -2.30 -12.57
C PRO A 233 3.70 -1.98 -12.31
N ALA A 234 3.37 -1.48 -11.13
CA ALA A 234 2.00 -1.08 -10.76
C ALA A 234 1.32 -0.16 -11.79
N LEU A 235 2.08 0.71 -12.47
CA LEU A 235 1.55 1.59 -13.51
C LEU A 235 1.02 0.83 -14.74
N LEU A 236 1.65 -0.30 -15.10
CA LEU A 236 1.16 -1.14 -16.19
C LEU A 236 -0.26 -1.65 -15.89
N TYR A 237 -0.50 -2.07 -14.65
CA TYR A 237 -1.81 -2.56 -14.22
C TYR A 237 -2.90 -1.48 -14.28
N VAL A 238 -2.59 -0.25 -13.87
CA VAL A 238 -3.51 0.90 -13.99
C VAL A 238 -3.84 1.20 -15.45
N LEU A 239 -2.84 1.19 -16.33
CA LEU A 239 -3.01 1.46 -17.76
C LEU A 239 -3.74 0.32 -18.48
N LEU A 240 -3.51 -0.93 -18.08
CA LEU A 240 -4.22 -2.09 -18.59
C LEU A 240 -5.70 -2.05 -18.20
N ILE A 241 -6.03 -1.73 -16.95
CA ILE A 241 -7.43 -1.50 -16.52
C ILE A 241 -8.04 -0.38 -17.35
N THR A 242 -7.35 0.76 -17.48
CA THR A 242 -7.85 1.91 -18.24
C THR A 242 -8.17 1.51 -19.68
N SER A 243 -7.26 0.77 -20.33
CA SER A 243 -7.46 0.24 -21.68
C SER A 243 -8.68 -0.68 -21.77
N MET A 244 -8.76 -1.69 -20.90
CA MET A 244 -9.82 -2.70 -20.98
C MET A 244 -11.20 -2.15 -20.60
N VAL A 245 -11.28 -1.36 -19.53
CA VAL A 245 -12.52 -0.68 -19.12
C VAL A 245 -13.00 0.22 -20.25
N THR A 246 -12.11 0.99 -20.89
CA THR A 246 -12.49 1.86 -22.00
C THR A 246 -13.14 1.08 -23.14
N LEU A 247 -12.57 -0.05 -23.55
CA LEU A 247 -13.12 -0.87 -24.66
C LEU A 247 -14.45 -1.53 -24.28
N VAL A 248 -14.50 -2.19 -23.12
CA VAL A 248 -15.68 -2.93 -22.66
C VAL A 248 -16.84 -1.98 -22.38
N TYR A 249 -16.59 -0.92 -21.60
CA TYR A 249 -17.62 0.07 -21.31
C TYR A 249 -17.95 0.91 -22.52
N GLY A 250 -16.99 1.20 -23.40
CA GLY A 250 -17.23 1.94 -24.64
C GLY A 250 -18.23 1.20 -25.52
N GLY A 251 -18.01 -0.10 -25.73
CA GLY A 251 -18.96 -0.97 -26.43
C GLY A 251 -20.32 -1.03 -25.74
N ALA A 252 -20.34 -1.18 -24.41
CA ALA A 252 -21.59 -1.20 -23.64
C ALA A 252 -22.37 0.12 -23.75
N THR A 253 -21.70 1.28 -23.61
CA THR A 253 -22.34 2.59 -23.76
C THR A 253 -22.86 2.79 -25.18
N PHE A 254 -22.10 2.41 -26.20
CA PHE A 254 -22.55 2.51 -27.59
C PHE A 254 -23.83 1.68 -27.85
N TYR A 255 -23.94 0.53 -27.19
CA TYR A 255 -25.14 -0.31 -27.23
C TYR A 255 -26.33 0.30 -26.47
N PHE A 256 -26.14 0.57 -25.17
CA PHE A 256 -27.21 0.91 -24.22
C PHE A 256 -27.67 2.37 -24.32
N ASP A 257 -26.82 3.29 -24.77
CA ASP A 257 -27.20 4.69 -24.94
C ASP A 257 -28.30 4.85 -26.01
N TYR A 258 -28.37 3.91 -26.96
CA TYR A 258 -29.46 3.83 -27.94
C TYR A 258 -30.83 3.71 -27.24
N PHE A 259 -30.87 2.89 -26.19
CA PHE A 259 -32.05 2.67 -25.36
C PHE A 259 -32.17 3.69 -24.22
N ARG A 260 -31.28 4.69 -24.15
CA ARG A 260 -31.18 5.69 -23.07
C ARG A 260 -30.97 5.06 -21.69
N ILE A 261 -30.27 3.93 -21.66
CA ILE A 261 -29.99 3.19 -20.43
C ILE A 261 -28.65 3.69 -19.83
N PRO A 262 -28.63 4.20 -18.58
CA PRO A 262 -27.42 4.74 -17.98
C PRO A 262 -26.49 3.61 -17.49
N VAL A 263 -25.62 3.13 -18.37
CA VAL A 263 -24.71 1.98 -18.13
C VAL A 263 -23.93 2.09 -16.82
N LEU A 264 -23.39 3.26 -16.49
CA LEU A 264 -22.60 3.45 -15.27
C LEU A 264 -23.45 3.25 -14.00
N ILE A 265 -24.70 3.73 -14.00
CA ILE A 265 -25.61 3.58 -12.86
C ILE A 265 -26.00 2.10 -12.74
N ILE A 266 -26.37 1.46 -13.85
CA ILE A 266 -26.70 0.03 -13.84
C ILE A 266 -25.51 -0.80 -13.37
N PHE A 267 -24.30 -0.47 -13.79
CA PHE A 267 -23.10 -1.13 -13.32
C PHE A 267 -22.92 -1.01 -11.81
N ILE A 268 -23.03 0.21 -11.25
CA ILE A 268 -22.88 0.43 -9.81
C ILE A 268 -23.97 -0.35 -9.04
N VAL A 269 -25.21 -0.32 -9.53
CA VAL A 269 -26.31 -1.08 -8.93
C VAL A 269 -26.07 -2.59 -9.04
N PHE A 270 -25.62 -3.08 -10.19
CA PHE A 270 -25.29 -4.50 -10.40
C PHE A 270 -24.15 -4.96 -9.49
N SER A 271 -23.08 -4.18 -9.39
CA SER A 271 -21.98 -4.41 -8.46
C SER A 271 -22.49 -4.46 -7.02
N ALA A 272 -23.26 -3.45 -6.58
CA ALA A 272 -23.82 -3.41 -5.23
C ALA A 272 -24.74 -4.61 -4.93
N LEU A 273 -25.61 -4.98 -5.86
CA LEU A 273 -26.47 -6.16 -5.74
C LEU A 273 -25.65 -7.46 -5.70
N SER A 274 -24.56 -7.55 -6.45
CA SER A 274 -23.64 -8.69 -6.41
C SER A 274 -22.96 -8.81 -5.04
N TYR A 275 -22.51 -7.69 -4.46
CA TYR A 275 -21.96 -7.67 -3.10
C TYR A 275 -22.95 -8.19 -2.06
N VAL A 276 -24.22 -7.80 -2.18
CA VAL A 276 -25.31 -8.27 -1.30
C VAL A 276 -25.63 -9.75 -1.55
N ALA A 277 -25.78 -10.16 -2.81
CA ALA A 277 -26.21 -11.51 -3.19
C ALA A 277 -25.18 -12.59 -2.86
N PHE A 278 -23.88 -12.25 -2.92
CA PHE A 278 -22.78 -13.19 -2.69
C PHE A 278 -22.03 -12.96 -1.37
N ASP A 279 -22.52 -12.07 -0.49
CA ASP A 279 -21.85 -11.68 0.77
C ASP A 279 -20.36 -11.36 0.57
N VAL A 280 -20.06 -10.54 -0.44
CA VAL A 280 -18.68 -10.30 -0.88
C VAL A 280 -17.92 -9.58 0.23
N ASN A 281 -16.94 -10.29 0.78
CA ASN A 281 -16.05 -9.80 1.83
C ASN A 281 -14.59 -10.15 1.51
N HIS A 282 -13.69 -9.44 2.17
CA HIS A 282 -12.27 -9.72 2.20
C HIS A 282 -11.92 -10.49 3.47
N PHE A 283 -11.02 -11.47 3.37
CA PHE A 283 -10.77 -12.42 4.44
C PHE A 283 -9.29 -12.58 4.74
N PHE A 284 -8.96 -12.72 6.02
CA PHE A 284 -7.63 -13.18 6.45
C PHE A 284 -7.71 -14.61 7.02
N PRO A 285 -6.73 -15.48 6.69
CA PRO A 285 -6.73 -16.85 7.16
C PRO A 285 -6.31 -16.93 8.64
N VAL A 286 -7.01 -17.77 9.40
CA VAL A 286 -6.56 -18.30 10.69
C VAL A 286 -6.66 -19.82 10.64
N ASN A 287 -5.64 -20.51 11.13
CA ASN A 287 -5.54 -21.97 11.03
C ASN A 287 -5.72 -22.59 12.40
N LYS A 288 -6.36 -23.75 12.50
CA LYS A 288 -6.34 -24.51 13.77
C LYS A 288 -4.91 -24.93 14.09
N PHE A 289 -4.55 -25.01 15.36
CA PHE A 289 -3.27 -25.59 15.79
C PHE A 289 -3.10 -27.01 15.23
N LYS A 290 -1.91 -27.33 14.72
CA LYS A 290 -1.66 -28.59 14.00
C LYS A 290 -1.51 -29.81 14.92
N ASP A 291 -1.01 -29.63 16.15
CA ASP A 291 -0.73 -30.74 17.08
C ASP A 291 -1.17 -30.46 18.53
N SER A 292 -1.33 -31.51 19.34
CA SER A 292 -1.63 -31.42 20.77
C SER A 292 -0.49 -30.83 21.61
N GLU A 293 0.75 -30.85 21.10
CA GLU A 293 1.92 -30.18 21.71
C GLU A 293 1.98 -28.68 21.40
N ASP A 294 1.33 -28.25 20.31
CA ASP A 294 1.13 -26.85 19.90
C ASP A 294 -0.15 -26.24 20.47
N LYS A 295 -0.98 -27.04 21.17
CA LYS A 295 -2.03 -26.47 22.03
C LYS A 295 -1.36 -25.44 22.91
N LYS A 296 -1.96 -24.24 23.00
CA LYS A 296 -1.60 -23.24 24.02
C LYS A 296 -1.27 -24.01 25.29
N ARG A 297 0.02 -24.13 25.65
CA ARG A 297 0.46 -24.75 26.91
C ARG A 297 -0.50 -24.23 27.96
N GLY A 298 -1.17 -25.14 28.66
CA GLY A 298 -2.40 -24.96 29.45
C GLY A 298 -2.79 -23.50 29.72
N ASP A 299 -4.05 -23.17 29.44
CA ASP A 299 -4.73 -21.87 29.58
C ASP A 299 -4.45 -21.03 30.85
N SER A 300 -3.66 -21.52 31.82
CA SER A 300 -3.07 -20.74 32.91
C SER A 300 -1.85 -19.89 32.51
N ASP A 301 -1.02 -20.31 31.55
CA ASP A 301 0.36 -19.78 31.40
C ASP A 301 0.49 -18.69 30.31
N SER A 302 -0.46 -18.59 29.39
CA SER A 302 -0.42 -17.56 28.31
C SER A 302 -0.58 -16.11 28.80
N THR A 303 -0.88 -15.95 30.10
CA THR A 303 -1.06 -14.68 30.81
C THR A 303 0.12 -14.33 31.73
N ASN A 304 1.15 -15.17 31.78
CA ASN A 304 2.26 -15.04 32.71
C ASN A 304 3.40 -14.18 32.13
N PHE A 305 3.12 -12.89 31.89
CA PHE A 305 4.17 -11.91 31.55
C PHE A 305 5.37 -11.94 32.50
N PRO A 306 5.21 -12.14 33.83
CA PRO A 306 6.33 -12.35 34.73
C PRO A 306 7.28 -13.46 34.29
N GLU A 307 6.77 -14.64 33.93
CA GLU A 307 7.62 -15.78 33.53
C GLU A 307 8.38 -15.51 32.22
N VAL A 308 7.70 -14.94 31.23
CA VAL A 308 8.31 -14.59 29.94
C VAL A 308 9.43 -13.56 30.14
N LEU A 309 9.17 -12.53 30.94
CA LEU A 309 10.16 -11.49 31.22
C LEU A 309 11.27 -11.97 32.14
N GLU A 310 10.99 -12.89 33.06
CA GLU A 310 12.01 -13.56 33.89
C GLU A 310 13.03 -14.26 33.00
N LYS A 311 12.57 -15.06 32.04
CA LYS A 311 13.44 -15.74 31.07
C LYS A 311 14.19 -14.76 30.20
N ARG A 312 13.53 -13.72 29.70
CA ARG A 312 14.16 -12.70 28.85
C ARG A 312 15.26 -11.94 29.59
N LEU A 313 14.98 -11.52 30.83
CA LEU A 313 15.85 -10.67 31.63
C LEU A 313 16.80 -11.45 32.57
N GLN A 314 16.85 -12.79 32.48
CA GLN A 314 17.68 -13.65 33.33
C GLN A 314 19.18 -13.35 33.25
N HIS A 315 19.63 -12.71 32.17
CA HIS A 315 21.01 -12.26 31.97
C HIS A 315 21.40 -11.10 32.90
N GLN A 316 20.43 -10.44 33.53
CA GLN A 316 20.65 -9.33 34.47
C GLN A 316 20.59 -9.83 35.92
N LYS A 317 21.59 -9.47 36.72
CA LYS A 317 21.67 -9.81 38.15
C LYS A 317 21.18 -8.63 39.01
N GLY A 318 20.37 -8.91 40.02
CA GLY A 318 19.89 -7.89 40.96
C GLY A 318 18.80 -7.00 40.36
N GLU A 319 19.04 -5.69 40.29
CA GLU A 319 18.09 -4.71 39.74
C GLU A 319 18.02 -4.79 38.22
N ARG A 320 16.82 -5.04 37.70
CA ARG A 320 16.61 -5.27 36.26
C ARG A 320 16.17 -4.00 35.54
N THR A 321 16.56 -3.95 34.27
CA THR A 321 16.24 -2.93 33.28
C THR A 321 15.35 -3.55 32.20
N LEU A 322 14.19 -2.94 31.98
CA LEU A 322 13.23 -3.33 30.94
C LEU A 322 13.22 -2.26 29.84
N VAL A 323 13.39 -2.67 28.59
CA VAL A 323 13.26 -1.80 27.41
C VAL A 323 11.94 -2.09 26.71
N ILE A 324 11.20 -1.03 26.40
CA ILE A 324 9.95 -1.05 25.65
C ILE A 324 10.10 -0.21 24.40
N ILE A 325 9.82 -0.80 23.25
CA ILE A 325 9.85 -0.12 21.96
C ILE A 325 8.43 0.19 21.50
N CYS A 326 8.18 1.44 21.11
CA CYS A 326 6.95 1.88 20.46
C CYS A 326 7.29 2.25 19.01
N ALA A 327 6.92 1.42 18.04
CA ALA A 327 7.26 1.60 16.62
C ALA A 327 6.06 2.17 15.84
N SER A 328 6.16 3.45 15.47
CA SER A 328 5.04 4.18 14.87
C SER A 328 4.77 3.80 13.41
N GLY A 329 3.53 3.99 12.98
CA GLY A 329 3.10 3.77 11.59
C GLY A 329 3.52 4.89 10.62
N GLY A 330 3.61 4.54 9.34
CA GLY A 330 4.03 5.46 8.27
C GLY A 330 4.36 4.77 6.94
N GLY A 331 3.72 3.64 6.66
CA GLY A 331 4.00 2.82 5.46
C GLY A 331 5.42 2.26 5.41
N ILE A 332 5.94 2.05 4.21
CA ILE A 332 7.25 1.43 3.98
C ILE A 332 8.42 2.23 4.59
N GLN A 333 8.32 3.56 4.70
CA GLN A 333 9.34 4.35 5.38
C GLN A 333 9.41 4.00 6.86
N ALA A 334 8.27 3.79 7.51
CA ALA A 334 8.25 3.39 8.90
C ALA A 334 8.82 1.99 9.11
N ALA A 335 8.60 1.08 8.16
CA ALA A 335 9.21 -0.25 8.18
C ALA A 335 10.74 -0.15 8.14
N GLY A 336 11.29 0.61 7.17
CA GLY A 336 12.73 0.83 7.06
C GLY A 336 13.34 1.57 8.24
N TRP A 337 12.69 2.64 8.73
CA TRP A 337 13.18 3.42 9.86
C TRP A 337 13.17 2.64 11.17
N THR A 338 12.14 1.82 11.40
CA THR A 338 12.06 0.96 12.59
C THR A 338 13.24 -0.01 12.65
N VAL A 339 13.53 -0.69 11.53
CA VAL A 339 14.69 -1.57 11.44
C VAL A 339 15.98 -0.78 11.64
N GLN A 340 16.16 0.34 10.92
CA GLN A 340 17.39 1.14 10.98
C GLN A 340 17.70 1.63 12.40
N VAL A 341 16.70 2.12 13.14
CA VAL A 341 16.88 2.61 14.52
C VAL A 341 17.18 1.45 15.47
N LEU A 342 16.48 0.31 15.36
CA LEU A 342 16.72 -0.83 16.23
C LEU A 342 18.10 -1.44 16.01
N SER A 343 18.51 -1.64 14.75
CA SER A 343 19.85 -2.10 14.40
C SER A 343 20.92 -1.14 14.89
N GLY A 344 20.72 0.17 14.69
CA GLY A 344 21.67 1.19 15.11
C GLY A 344 21.80 1.32 16.63
N LEU A 345 20.70 1.20 17.38
CA LEU A 345 20.74 1.19 18.85
C LEU A 345 21.42 -0.08 19.38
N GLN A 346 21.19 -1.23 18.75
CA GLN A 346 21.90 -2.46 19.07
C GLN A 346 23.42 -2.32 18.85
N GLU A 347 23.84 -1.70 17.74
CA GLU A 347 25.27 -1.40 17.51
C GLU A 347 25.83 -0.42 18.55
N LEU A 348 25.03 0.56 18.99
CA LEU A 348 25.47 1.61 19.91
C LEU A 348 25.54 1.18 21.38
N LEU A 349 24.60 0.34 21.82
CA LEU A 349 24.37 -0.02 23.23
C LEU A 349 24.74 -1.47 23.55
N GLY A 350 24.98 -2.30 22.52
CA GLY A 350 25.41 -3.69 22.65
C GLY A 350 24.31 -4.68 23.00
N GLU A 351 24.73 -5.90 23.32
CA GLU A 351 23.87 -7.06 23.63
C GLU A 351 22.88 -6.80 24.78
N SER A 352 23.38 -6.09 25.80
CA SER A 352 22.64 -5.81 27.02
C SER A 352 21.36 -5.03 26.73
N PHE A 353 21.39 -4.12 25.75
CA PHE A 353 20.21 -3.40 25.30
C PHE A 353 19.20 -4.32 24.65
N THR A 354 19.64 -5.10 23.67
CA THR A 354 18.71 -5.91 22.88
C THR A 354 18.08 -7.03 23.71
N LYS A 355 18.86 -7.66 24.60
CA LYS A 355 18.33 -8.64 25.58
C LYS A 355 17.40 -8.01 26.61
N ALA A 356 17.54 -6.72 26.91
CA ALA A 356 16.64 -5.99 27.80
C ALA A 356 15.31 -5.58 27.13
N ILE A 357 15.19 -5.68 25.80
CA ILE A 357 13.89 -5.48 25.11
C ILE A 357 12.94 -6.59 25.55
N GLY A 358 11.88 -6.19 26.25
CA GLY A 358 10.81 -7.10 26.70
C GLY A 358 9.55 -7.01 25.83
N LEU A 359 9.26 -5.83 25.27
CA LEU A 359 8.05 -5.59 24.47
C LEU A 359 8.32 -4.61 23.31
N ILE A 360 7.79 -4.94 22.14
CA ILE A 360 7.73 -4.07 20.97
C ILE A 360 6.26 -3.86 20.58
N SER A 361 5.71 -2.70 20.89
CA SER A 361 4.37 -2.29 20.47
C SER A 361 4.48 -1.52 19.16
N ALA A 362 3.99 -2.11 18.07
CA ALA A 362 4.18 -1.60 16.72
C ALA A 362 2.84 -1.36 16.01
N VAL A 363 2.85 -0.42 15.05
CA VAL A 363 1.67 -0.02 14.29
C VAL A 363 2.00 0.07 12.80
N SER A 364 1.12 -0.46 11.94
CA SER A 364 1.20 -0.27 10.48
C SER A 364 2.58 -0.63 9.91
N GLY A 365 3.24 0.29 9.21
CA GLY A 365 4.61 0.11 8.72
C GLY A 365 5.64 -0.24 9.80
N GLY A 366 5.48 0.26 11.03
CA GLY A 366 6.31 -0.12 12.17
C GLY A 366 6.19 -1.62 12.49
N SER A 367 4.99 -2.19 12.38
CA SER A 367 4.75 -3.64 12.56
C SER A 367 5.47 -4.47 11.50
N VAL A 368 5.52 -3.99 10.26
CA VAL A 368 6.26 -4.65 9.17
C VAL A 368 7.77 -4.59 9.43
N GLY A 369 8.29 -3.45 9.88
CA GLY A 369 9.69 -3.33 10.30
C GLY A 369 10.04 -4.25 11.47
N THR A 370 9.20 -4.28 12.52
CA THR A 370 9.35 -5.20 13.66
C THR A 370 9.32 -6.66 13.22
N MET A 371 8.45 -7.03 12.28
CA MET A 371 8.40 -8.38 11.73
C MET A 371 9.75 -8.80 11.13
N TYR A 372 10.32 -7.99 10.23
CA TYR A 372 11.60 -8.31 9.59
C TYR A 372 12.80 -8.23 10.54
N TYR A 373 12.74 -7.34 11.54
CA TYR A 373 13.73 -7.28 12.61
C TYR A 373 13.72 -8.58 13.44
N LEU A 374 12.54 -9.05 13.87
CA LEU A 374 12.41 -10.28 14.67
C LEU A 374 12.66 -11.56 13.88
N ASP A 375 12.35 -11.58 12.58
CA ASP A 375 12.63 -12.71 11.68
C ASP A 375 14.14 -12.98 11.52
N ARG A 376 14.97 -11.95 11.65
CA ARG A 376 16.44 -12.05 11.63
C ARG A 376 17.06 -12.01 13.03
N PHE A 377 16.22 -12.04 14.06
CA PHE A 377 16.66 -12.05 15.45
C PHE A 377 17.08 -13.45 15.87
N ASN A 378 18.27 -13.56 16.46
CA ASN A 378 18.84 -14.82 16.91
C ASN A 378 18.59 -15.08 18.40
N LYS A 379 18.93 -16.30 18.82
CA LYS A 379 18.77 -16.73 20.22
C LYS A 379 19.65 -15.93 21.19
N ASP A 380 20.76 -15.40 20.71
CA ASP A 380 21.70 -14.61 21.50
C ASP A 380 21.28 -13.15 21.64
N GLY A 381 20.10 -12.74 21.18
CA GLY A 381 19.65 -11.38 21.40
C GLY A 381 20.09 -10.40 20.32
N PHE A 382 20.44 -10.85 19.12
CA PHE A 382 21.01 -10.00 18.07
C PHE A 382 20.43 -10.27 16.69
N LEU A 383 20.56 -9.28 15.80
CA LEU A 383 20.37 -9.50 14.37
C LEU A 383 21.47 -10.42 13.81
N GLU A 384 21.07 -11.57 13.29
CA GLU A 384 21.88 -12.46 12.47
C GLU A 384 21.99 -11.88 11.05
N GLU A 385 22.79 -10.84 10.90
CA GLU A 385 23.23 -10.34 9.60
C GLU A 385 24.74 -10.61 9.49
N SER A 386 25.14 -11.50 8.59
CA SER A 386 26.57 -11.66 8.27
C SER A 386 27.14 -10.36 7.68
N GLU A 387 28.45 -10.13 7.80
CA GLU A 387 29.07 -8.97 7.15
C GLU A 387 28.81 -8.95 5.64
N GLN A 388 28.70 -10.13 5.00
CA GLN A 388 28.29 -10.25 3.60
C GLN A 388 26.84 -9.80 3.37
N GLU A 389 25.90 -10.18 4.24
CA GLU A 389 24.49 -9.73 4.17
C GLU A 389 24.32 -8.25 4.47
N LYS A 390 25.18 -7.65 5.32
CA LYS A 390 25.16 -6.21 5.60
C LYS A 390 25.36 -5.37 4.33
N TYR A 391 26.15 -5.89 3.37
CA TYR A 391 26.35 -5.29 2.04
C TYR A 391 25.44 -5.89 0.95
N ASP A 392 24.72 -6.97 1.23
CA ASP A 392 23.80 -7.61 0.29
C ASP A 392 22.36 -7.10 0.48
N LYS A 393 21.55 -7.20 -0.58
CA LYS A 393 20.15 -6.73 -0.63
C LYS A 393 19.18 -7.63 0.15
N THR A 394 19.68 -8.45 1.07
CA THR A 394 18.97 -9.51 1.80
C THR A 394 18.85 -9.24 3.32
N ASN A 395 19.51 -8.19 3.83
CA ASN A 395 19.40 -7.78 5.23
C ASN A 395 17.98 -7.32 5.62
N SER A 396 17.74 -7.18 6.93
CA SER A 396 16.42 -6.83 7.50
C SER A 396 15.89 -5.51 6.93
N PHE A 397 16.76 -4.53 6.70
CA PHE A 397 16.40 -3.22 6.16
C PHE A 397 15.92 -3.31 4.72
N TYR A 398 16.60 -4.08 3.87
CA TYR A 398 16.21 -4.26 2.47
C TYR A 398 14.94 -5.09 2.33
N ALA A 399 14.73 -6.08 3.19
CA ALA A 399 13.47 -6.83 3.27
C ALA A 399 12.30 -5.91 3.68
N ALA A 400 12.47 -5.11 4.74
CA ALA A 400 11.46 -4.17 5.20
C ALA A 400 11.16 -3.02 4.21
N THR A 401 12.11 -2.70 3.33
CA THR A 401 11.98 -1.64 2.31
C THR A 401 11.79 -2.19 0.91
N ARG A 402 11.48 -3.48 0.75
CA ARG A 402 11.19 -4.06 -0.55
C ARG A 402 9.88 -3.50 -1.10
N ASP A 403 9.85 -3.25 -2.40
CA ASP A 403 8.65 -2.79 -3.09
C ASP A 403 7.60 -3.90 -3.08
N SER A 404 6.37 -3.54 -2.70
CA SER A 404 5.20 -4.41 -2.73
C SER A 404 4.05 -3.77 -3.50
N LEU A 405 4.26 -2.59 -4.10
CA LEU A 405 3.24 -1.87 -4.87
C LEU A 405 2.90 -2.64 -6.15
N ASP A 406 3.86 -3.35 -6.73
CA ASP A 406 3.65 -4.18 -7.92
C ASP A 406 2.67 -5.34 -7.63
N ALA A 407 2.77 -6.03 -6.48
CA ALA A 407 1.78 -7.03 -6.07
C ALA A 407 0.41 -6.44 -5.70
N VAL A 408 0.37 -5.24 -5.10
CA VAL A 408 -0.91 -4.52 -4.91
C VAL A 408 -1.60 -4.32 -6.26
N GLY A 409 -0.85 -3.86 -7.26
CA GLY A 409 -1.37 -3.67 -8.62
C GLY A 409 -1.89 -4.97 -9.25
N TRP A 410 -1.14 -6.07 -9.09
CA TRP A 410 -1.58 -7.37 -9.59
C TRP A 410 -2.88 -7.83 -8.91
N GLY A 411 -2.94 -7.79 -7.57
CA GLY A 411 -4.13 -8.21 -6.83
C GLY A 411 -5.35 -7.34 -7.11
N LEU A 412 -5.15 -6.04 -7.35
CA LEU A 412 -6.24 -5.14 -7.76
C LEU A 412 -6.83 -5.55 -9.10
N VAL A 413 -5.99 -5.85 -10.11
CA VAL A 413 -6.42 -6.21 -11.46
C VAL A 413 -7.05 -7.60 -11.52
N TYR A 414 -6.39 -8.61 -10.94
CA TYR A 414 -6.75 -10.01 -11.18
C TYR A 414 -7.64 -10.63 -10.11
N LEU A 415 -7.79 -9.99 -8.95
CA LEU A 415 -8.65 -10.46 -7.87
C LEU A 415 -9.80 -9.48 -7.59
N ASP A 416 -9.46 -8.26 -7.19
CA ASP A 416 -10.46 -7.32 -6.69
C ASP A 416 -11.34 -6.73 -7.80
N LEU A 417 -10.79 -6.52 -9.00
CA LEU A 417 -11.55 -6.01 -10.14
C LEU A 417 -12.74 -6.90 -10.46
N TRP A 418 -12.57 -8.23 -10.46
CA TRP A 418 -13.64 -9.19 -10.74
C TRP A 418 -14.76 -9.13 -9.70
N ARG A 419 -14.41 -8.95 -8.42
CA ARG A 419 -15.38 -8.71 -7.35
C ARG A 419 -16.13 -7.40 -7.59
N PHE A 420 -15.39 -6.33 -7.86
CA PHE A 420 -15.94 -5.01 -8.10
C PHE A 420 -16.88 -4.96 -9.31
N ILE A 421 -16.55 -5.68 -10.40
CA ILE A 421 -17.42 -5.72 -11.58
C ILE A 421 -18.61 -6.67 -11.48
N GLY A 422 -18.83 -7.28 -10.30
CA GLY A 422 -20.01 -8.07 -9.99
C GLY A 422 -19.90 -9.57 -10.27
N PHE A 423 -18.68 -10.09 -10.50
CA PHE A 423 -18.41 -11.51 -10.71
C PHE A 423 -17.48 -12.10 -9.63
N PRO A 424 -17.85 -12.00 -8.33
CA PRO A 424 -16.99 -12.44 -7.23
C PRO A 424 -16.70 -13.95 -7.25
N PHE A 425 -17.55 -14.75 -7.90
CA PHE A 425 -17.41 -16.21 -8.01
C PHE A 425 -16.28 -16.66 -8.97
N LEU A 426 -15.71 -15.75 -9.76
CA LEU A 426 -14.55 -16.05 -10.61
C LEU A 426 -13.22 -16.05 -9.84
N VAL A 427 -13.23 -15.55 -8.61
CA VAL A 427 -12.06 -15.46 -7.74
C VAL A 427 -12.33 -16.17 -6.42
N ASN A 428 -11.30 -16.78 -5.85
CA ASN A 428 -11.46 -17.39 -4.53
C ASN A 428 -11.67 -16.27 -3.49
N PRO A 429 -12.69 -16.37 -2.61
CA PRO A 429 -12.96 -15.35 -1.61
C PRO A 429 -11.78 -15.13 -0.65
N LYS A 430 -10.89 -16.13 -0.47
CA LYS A 430 -9.70 -16.05 0.39
C LYS A 430 -8.53 -15.29 -0.22
N PHE A 431 -8.57 -14.96 -1.51
CA PHE A 431 -7.50 -14.23 -2.20
C PHE A 431 -7.98 -12.83 -2.59
N ASP A 432 -7.20 -11.83 -2.20
CA ASP A 432 -7.35 -10.44 -2.62
C ASP A 432 -5.99 -9.75 -2.75
N ARG A 433 -5.98 -8.44 -3.03
CA ARG A 433 -4.73 -7.68 -3.08
C ARG A 433 -3.93 -7.67 -1.78
N GLY A 434 -4.58 -7.85 -0.63
CA GLY A 434 -3.89 -8.03 0.65
C GLY A 434 -3.11 -9.34 0.68
N THR A 435 -3.67 -10.44 0.19
CA THR A 435 -2.96 -11.73 0.08
C THR A 435 -1.79 -11.68 -0.90
N ALA A 436 -1.92 -10.92 -1.99
CA ALA A 436 -0.82 -10.66 -2.92
C ALA A 436 0.38 -9.99 -2.22
N VAL A 437 0.11 -8.97 -1.39
CA VAL A 437 1.14 -8.29 -0.58
C VAL A 437 1.74 -9.22 0.48
N GLU A 438 0.91 -10.03 1.17
CA GLU A 438 1.41 -11.01 2.15
C GLU A 438 2.35 -12.04 1.48
N THR A 439 2.02 -12.47 0.26
CA THR A 439 2.84 -13.43 -0.51
C THR A 439 4.21 -12.84 -0.83
N ASP A 440 4.23 -11.57 -1.22
CA ASP A 440 5.43 -10.79 -1.50
C ASP A 440 6.31 -10.62 -0.25
N TRP A 441 5.69 -10.24 0.88
CA TRP A 441 6.39 -10.06 2.15
C TRP A 441 6.97 -11.36 2.70
N GLN A 442 6.22 -12.46 2.59
CA GLN A 442 6.70 -13.80 2.94
C GLN A 442 7.93 -14.18 2.11
N GLY A 443 8.00 -13.74 0.85
CA GLY A 443 9.16 -13.94 -0.03
C GLY A 443 10.45 -13.28 0.47
N GLU A 444 10.37 -12.25 1.30
CA GLU A 444 11.51 -11.48 1.82
C GLU A 444 11.90 -11.86 3.28
N MET A 445 11.15 -12.79 3.88
CA MET A 445 11.52 -13.40 5.16
C MET A 445 12.82 -14.20 5.01
N LYS A 446 13.56 -14.41 6.10
CA LYS A 446 14.83 -15.15 6.13
C LYS A 446 14.70 -16.56 5.56
N GLU A 447 13.57 -17.21 5.85
CA GLU A 447 13.24 -18.54 5.32
C GLU A 447 11.87 -18.51 4.62
N PRO A 448 11.78 -18.08 3.35
CA PRO A 448 10.48 -17.87 2.68
C PRO A 448 9.58 -19.11 2.63
N LYS A 449 10.19 -20.30 2.59
CA LYS A 449 9.49 -21.60 2.58
C LYS A 449 9.08 -22.09 3.97
N ASN A 450 9.68 -21.56 5.03
CA ASN A 450 9.38 -21.92 6.41
C ASN A 450 8.47 -20.85 7.04
N ILE A 451 7.16 -21.04 6.91
CA ILE A 451 6.17 -20.06 7.38
C ILE A 451 6.25 -19.95 8.91
N LYS A 452 6.62 -18.76 9.41
CA LYS A 452 6.58 -18.45 10.84
C LYS A 452 5.16 -18.11 11.26
N THR A 453 4.67 -18.77 12.30
CA THR A 453 3.35 -18.51 12.90
C THR A 453 3.48 -17.97 14.32
N PHE A 454 2.38 -17.49 14.88
CA PHE A 454 2.33 -17.14 16.30
C PHE A 454 2.64 -18.32 17.21
N GLY A 455 2.28 -19.55 16.84
CA GLY A 455 2.75 -20.75 17.54
C GLY A 455 4.28 -20.82 17.63
N THR A 456 4.98 -20.63 16.50
CA THR A 456 6.46 -20.65 16.47
C THR A 456 7.07 -19.51 17.29
N TRP A 457 6.57 -18.29 17.14
CA TRP A 457 7.06 -17.13 17.89
C TRP A 457 6.72 -17.20 19.37
N ARG A 458 5.56 -17.76 19.74
CA ARG A 458 5.20 -17.98 21.14
C ARG A 458 6.26 -18.81 21.83
N LYS A 459 6.69 -19.93 21.24
CA LYS A 459 7.78 -20.73 21.82
C LYS A 459 9.04 -19.90 22.06
N GLN A 460 9.49 -19.15 21.06
CA GLN A 460 10.69 -18.31 21.16
C GLN A 460 10.56 -17.20 22.23
N ILE A 461 9.36 -16.61 22.38
CA ILE A 461 9.06 -15.61 23.41
C ILE A 461 9.17 -16.23 24.80
N PHE A 462 8.54 -17.39 25.03
CA PHE A 462 8.56 -18.07 26.33
C PHE A 462 9.96 -18.60 26.69
N ASP A 463 10.77 -18.95 25.69
CA ASP A 463 12.18 -19.32 25.89
C ASP A 463 13.08 -18.08 26.12
N GLY A 464 12.54 -16.85 26.04
CA GLY A 464 13.28 -15.61 26.21
C GLY A 464 14.17 -15.24 25.03
N GLU A 465 14.02 -15.90 23.88
CA GLU A 465 14.82 -15.70 22.67
C GLU A 465 14.48 -14.37 21.98
N ILE A 466 13.19 -14.04 21.85
CA ILE A 466 12.71 -12.80 21.22
C ILE A 466 11.81 -12.00 22.19
N PRO A 467 11.74 -10.65 22.08
CA PRO A 467 10.77 -9.85 22.83
C PRO A 467 9.33 -10.11 22.38
N ILE A 468 8.36 -9.68 23.19
CA ILE A 468 6.93 -9.78 22.87
C ILE A 468 6.57 -8.75 21.79
N PRO A 469 6.18 -9.15 20.56
CA PRO A 469 5.66 -8.22 19.57
C PRO A 469 4.15 -8.03 19.79
N VAL A 470 3.71 -6.77 19.71
CA VAL A 470 2.30 -6.41 19.66
C VAL A 470 2.04 -5.61 18.40
N PHE A 471 1.39 -6.23 17.42
CA PHE A 471 0.97 -5.56 16.20
C PHE A 471 -0.42 -4.98 16.43
N ASN A 472 -0.49 -3.67 16.64
CA ASN A 472 -1.73 -2.98 16.96
C ASN A 472 -2.55 -2.76 15.69
N ALA A 473 -3.84 -3.08 15.75
CA ALA A 473 -4.81 -2.83 14.70
C ALA A 473 -6.10 -2.21 15.29
N THR A 474 -7.04 -1.83 14.43
CA THR A 474 -8.31 -1.23 14.84
C THR A 474 -9.48 -2.10 14.38
N LEU A 475 -10.41 -2.44 15.28
CA LEU A 475 -11.66 -3.11 14.92
C LEU A 475 -12.67 -2.07 14.42
N VAL A 476 -13.20 -2.28 13.22
CA VAL A 476 -14.03 -1.29 12.52
C VAL A 476 -15.38 -1.08 13.20
N GLU A 477 -16.01 -2.16 13.67
CA GLU A 477 -17.40 -2.13 14.16
C GLU A 477 -17.57 -1.37 15.49
N ASN A 478 -16.54 -1.37 16.34
CA ASN A 478 -16.61 -0.77 17.69
C ASN A 478 -15.47 0.23 17.98
N GLY A 479 -14.51 0.39 17.06
CA GLY A 479 -13.36 1.27 17.24
C GLY A 479 -12.37 0.80 18.31
N TRP A 480 -12.46 -0.45 18.77
CA TRP A 480 -11.54 -0.99 19.78
C TRP A 480 -10.18 -1.27 19.19
N ARG A 481 -9.15 -1.24 20.04
CA ARG A 481 -7.83 -1.76 19.68
C ARG A 481 -7.90 -3.27 19.55
N PHE A 482 -7.26 -3.79 18.51
CA PHE A 482 -7.00 -5.20 18.35
C PHE A 482 -5.51 -5.46 18.52
N LEU A 483 -5.15 -6.16 19.60
CA LEU A 483 -3.76 -6.50 19.91
C LEU A 483 -3.43 -7.83 19.25
N ILE A 484 -2.71 -7.79 18.12
CA ILE A 484 -2.36 -8.99 17.36
C ILE A 484 -0.98 -9.44 17.84
N THR A 485 -0.95 -10.41 18.76
CA THR A 485 0.25 -10.84 19.47
C THR A 485 0.20 -12.34 19.85
N PRO A 486 1.34 -13.03 19.98
CA PRO A 486 1.39 -14.43 20.40
C PRO A 486 1.04 -14.69 21.87
N VAL A 487 1.00 -13.66 22.73
CA VAL A 487 0.69 -13.77 24.18
C VAL A 487 -0.67 -13.16 24.53
N THR A 488 -1.26 -13.53 25.66
CA THR A 488 -2.61 -13.07 26.05
C THR A 488 -2.49 -11.83 26.92
N PHE A 489 -3.11 -10.72 26.50
CA PHE A 489 -3.07 -9.46 27.23
C PHE A 489 -4.24 -9.29 28.19
N SER A 490 -5.40 -9.91 27.93
CA SER A 490 -6.59 -9.67 28.75
C SER A 490 -7.02 -10.86 29.61
N LYS A 491 -7.31 -10.59 30.89
CA LYS A 491 -8.17 -11.41 31.77
C LYS A 491 -9.46 -10.68 32.19
N ALA A 492 -9.68 -9.43 31.76
CA ALA A 492 -10.74 -8.57 32.28
C ALA A 492 -11.64 -7.98 31.16
N PRO A 493 -12.96 -7.86 31.41
CA PRO A 493 -13.98 -7.50 30.41
C PRO A 493 -14.06 -5.98 30.12
N GLU A 494 -12.92 -5.28 30.06
CA GLU A 494 -12.93 -3.85 29.72
C GLU A 494 -13.04 -3.64 28.20
N LYS A 495 -14.13 -3.00 27.79
CA LYS A 495 -14.59 -2.74 26.42
C LYS A 495 -13.70 -1.76 25.60
N LYS A 496 -12.37 -1.82 25.72
CA LYS A 496 -11.45 -0.85 25.08
C LYS A 496 -10.44 -1.50 24.14
N PHE A 497 -10.13 -2.78 24.35
CA PHE A 497 -9.30 -3.58 23.44
C PHE A 497 -9.66 -5.06 23.55
N THR A 498 -9.24 -5.85 22.57
CA THR A 498 -9.18 -7.32 22.65
C THR A 498 -7.88 -7.79 22.02
N ASP A 499 -7.36 -8.93 22.45
CA ASP A 499 -6.19 -9.54 21.83
C ASP A 499 -6.56 -10.74 20.95
N PHE A 500 -5.63 -11.13 20.08
CA PHE A 500 -5.80 -12.26 19.15
C PHE A 500 -6.05 -13.59 19.88
N ASN A 501 -5.37 -13.86 20.99
CA ASN A 501 -5.50 -15.12 21.72
C ASN A 501 -6.84 -15.24 22.43
N THR A 502 -7.42 -14.12 22.85
CA THR A 502 -8.76 -14.05 23.44
C THR A 502 -9.84 -14.22 22.36
N LEU A 503 -9.68 -13.56 21.21
CA LEU A 503 -10.69 -13.57 20.14
C LEU A 503 -10.67 -14.88 19.32
N TYR A 504 -9.50 -15.47 19.11
CA TYR A 504 -9.30 -16.64 18.25
C TYR A 504 -8.59 -17.78 18.99
N GLU A 505 -9.13 -18.17 20.15
CA GLU A 505 -8.46 -19.06 21.12
C GLU A 505 -7.91 -20.37 20.55
N ALA A 506 -8.67 -21.02 19.67
CA ALA A 506 -8.33 -22.31 19.06
C ALA A 506 -7.48 -22.20 17.78
N TYR A 507 -7.00 -21.00 17.44
CA TYR A 507 -6.38 -20.71 16.15
C TYR A 507 -4.98 -20.09 16.28
N ASP A 508 -4.21 -20.30 15.23
CA ASP A 508 -2.90 -19.75 14.97
C ASP A 508 -2.95 -18.84 13.73
N MET A 509 -2.00 -17.92 13.65
CA MET A 509 -1.90 -16.92 12.58
C MET A 509 -0.47 -16.84 12.04
N ASN A 510 -0.34 -16.67 10.72
CA ASN A 510 0.94 -16.32 10.11
C ASN A 510 1.37 -14.93 10.58
N VAL A 511 2.62 -14.80 11.02
CA VAL A 511 3.21 -13.52 11.43
C VAL A 511 3.06 -12.44 10.35
N VAL A 512 3.22 -12.82 9.07
CA VAL A 512 3.07 -11.90 7.93
C VAL A 512 1.64 -11.35 7.84
N THR A 513 0.63 -12.21 8.03
CA THR A 513 -0.78 -11.79 8.09
C THR A 513 -1.02 -10.86 9.27
N ALA A 514 -0.39 -11.10 10.43
CA ALA A 514 -0.51 -10.24 11.60
C ALA A 514 0.06 -8.84 11.36
N ALA A 515 1.25 -8.75 10.75
CA ALA A 515 1.85 -7.48 10.35
C ALA A 515 0.97 -6.75 9.31
N ARG A 516 0.42 -7.48 8.33
CA ARG A 516 -0.50 -6.91 7.32
C ARG A 516 -1.80 -6.41 7.91
N LEU A 517 -2.39 -7.11 8.88
CA LEU A 517 -3.59 -6.65 9.61
C LEU A 517 -3.33 -5.30 10.28
N SER A 518 -2.20 -5.15 10.97
CA SER A 518 -1.77 -3.87 11.54
C SER A 518 -1.54 -2.78 10.49
N ALA A 519 -1.12 -3.16 9.28
CA ALA A 519 -0.87 -2.28 8.12
C ALA A 519 -2.00 -2.27 7.08
N THR A 520 -3.25 -2.48 7.49
CA THR A 520 -4.42 -2.52 6.57
C THR A 520 -4.84 -1.12 6.14
N PHE A 521 -4.07 -0.54 5.23
CA PHE A 521 -4.29 0.80 4.73
C PHE A 521 -5.23 0.79 3.51
N PRO A 522 -6.35 1.54 3.49
CA PRO A 522 -7.44 1.39 2.51
C PRO A 522 -7.06 1.37 1.01
N TYR A 523 -6.08 2.17 0.57
CA TYR A 523 -5.64 2.18 -0.84
C TYR A 523 -4.66 1.06 -1.21
N VAL A 524 -4.09 0.35 -0.23
CA VAL A 524 -3.08 -0.70 -0.43
C VAL A 524 -3.73 -2.07 -0.29
N SER A 525 -4.40 -2.28 0.83
CA SER A 525 -4.98 -3.55 1.21
C SER A 525 -6.42 -3.33 1.68
N PRO A 526 -7.32 -4.30 1.44
CA PRO A 526 -8.71 -4.16 1.83
C PRO A 526 -8.85 -4.38 3.33
N ILE A 527 -9.80 -3.66 3.94
CA ILE A 527 -10.34 -4.02 5.25
C ILE A 527 -10.91 -5.44 5.15
N CYS A 528 -10.50 -6.32 6.05
CA CYS A 528 -10.86 -7.73 6.00
C CYS A 528 -11.30 -8.26 7.36
N ARG A 529 -12.06 -9.36 7.35
CA ARG A 529 -12.50 -10.10 8.54
C ARG A 529 -11.92 -11.50 8.56
N SER A 530 -12.03 -12.20 9.68
CA SER A 530 -11.49 -13.56 9.76
C SER A 530 -12.21 -14.51 8.80
N SER A 531 -11.46 -15.45 8.21
CA SER A 531 -12.03 -16.53 7.39
C SER A 531 -12.90 -17.50 8.19
N VAL A 532 -12.79 -17.48 9.52
CA VAL A 532 -13.67 -18.23 10.41
C VAL A 532 -14.72 -17.30 10.98
N ASN A 533 -15.97 -17.78 11.03
CA ASN A 533 -17.08 -17.03 11.60
C ASN A 533 -17.16 -17.35 13.10
N ILE A 534 -16.90 -16.35 13.93
CA ILE A 534 -17.09 -16.46 15.38
C ILE A 534 -18.42 -15.75 15.72
N PRO A 535 -19.39 -16.46 16.34
CA PRO A 535 -20.69 -15.88 16.67
C PRO A 535 -20.54 -14.55 17.42
N ASN A 536 -21.18 -13.49 16.91
CA ASN A 536 -21.18 -12.14 17.48
C ASN A 536 -19.80 -11.45 17.60
N GLN A 537 -18.76 -11.99 16.95
CA GLN A 537 -17.38 -11.51 17.06
C GLN A 537 -16.69 -11.42 15.69
N ASN A 538 -17.47 -11.22 14.63
CA ASN A 538 -16.98 -11.04 13.27
C ASN A 538 -16.58 -9.59 13.03
N TYR A 539 -15.37 -9.24 13.46
CA TYR A 539 -14.85 -7.89 13.26
C TYR A 539 -14.09 -7.77 11.95
N HIS A 540 -14.22 -6.60 11.34
CA HIS A 540 -13.30 -6.14 10.32
C HIS A 540 -12.10 -5.44 10.98
N VAL A 541 -10.93 -5.67 10.42
CA VAL A 541 -9.66 -5.14 10.92
C VAL A 541 -9.13 -4.08 9.97
N ALA A 542 -8.88 -2.90 10.51
CA ALA A 542 -8.25 -1.76 9.84
C ALA A 542 -6.88 -1.44 10.46
N ASP A 543 -6.11 -0.58 9.78
CA ASP A 543 -4.80 -0.10 10.25
C ASP A 543 -4.84 0.39 11.71
N GLY A 544 -3.80 0.06 12.50
CA GLY A 544 -3.73 0.47 13.91
C GLY A 544 -3.63 1.98 14.11
N GLY A 545 -3.15 2.71 13.10
CA GLY A 545 -3.00 4.16 13.15
C GLY A 545 -4.30 4.93 13.05
N TYR A 546 -5.45 4.26 12.87
CA TYR A 546 -6.76 4.88 13.10
C TYR A 546 -7.03 5.13 14.59
N PHE A 547 -6.49 4.29 15.49
CA PHE A 547 -6.62 4.45 16.94
C PHE A 547 -5.41 5.16 17.56
N ASP A 548 -4.22 4.55 17.44
CA ASP A 548 -2.97 5.08 17.98
C ASP A 548 -1.82 4.79 17.00
N ASN A 549 -1.26 5.83 16.39
CA ASN A 549 -0.22 5.66 15.38
C ASN A 549 1.15 5.28 15.97
N SER A 550 1.38 5.46 17.27
CA SER A 550 2.69 5.24 17.88
C SER A 550 2.85 3.89 18.57
N GLY A 551 1.74 3.21 18.90
CA GLY A 551 1.73 2.03 19.75
C GLY A 551 2.03 2.32 21.23
N PHE A 552 2.06 3.61 21.61
CA PHE A 552 2.45 4.04 22.96
C PHE A 552 1.37 3.72 23.98
N VAL A 553 0.09 3.88 23.62
CA VAL A 553 -1.02 3.68 24.56
C VAL A 553 -1.04 2.23 25.06
N THR A 554 -0.91 1.27 24.13
CA THR A 554 -0.83 -0.16 24.48
C THR A 554 0.37 -0.46 25.37
N ALA A 555 1.53 0.12 25.07
CA ALA A 555 2.75 -0.08 25.84
C ALA A 555 2.66 0.51 27.26
N ALA A 556 2.10 1.72 27.39
CA ALA A 556 1.97 2.42 28.66
C ALA A 556 0.94 1.76 29.59
N GLU A 557 -0.23 1.38 29.06
CA GLU A 557 -1.25 0.65 29.83
C GLU A 557 -0.71 -0.70 30.30
N TRP A 558 -0.08 -1.47 29.41
CA TRP A 558 0.54 -2.75 29.78
C TRP A 558 1.60 -2.58 30.85
N LEU A 559 2.52 -1.61 30.71
CA LEU A 559 3.57 -1.37 31.69
C LEU A 559 2.98 -1.01 33.05
N ASP A 560 1.98 -0.12 33.09
CA ASP A 560 1.36 0.29 34.35
C ASP A 560 0.66 -0.88 35.05
N GLU A 561 -0.10 -1.68 34.31
CA GLU A 561 -0.74 -2.90 34.83
C GLU A 561 0.29 -3.87 35.40
N GLN A 562 1.35 -4.14 34.65
CA GLN A 562 2.40 -5.06 35.06
C GLN A 562 3.20 -4.57 36.27
N LEU A 563 3.58 -3.30 36.33
CA LEU A 563 4.22 -2.73 37.51
C LEU A 563 3.30 -2.80 38.75
N ASN A 564 1.99 -2.59 38.58
CA ASN A 564 1.02 -2.74 39.65
C ASN A 564 0.94 -4.18 40.15
N GLU A 565 0.94 -5.17 39.25
CA GLU A 565 0.94 -6.60 39.60
C GLU A 565 2.25 -7.01 40.30
N TRP A 566 3.41 -6.69 39.72
CA TRP A 566 4.72 -7.07 40.29
C TRP A 566 5.00 -6.41 41.63
N SER A 567 4.34 -5.28 41.93
CA SER A 567 4.44 -4.63 43.25
C SER A 567 3.64 -5.34 44.36
N LYS A 568 2.71 -6.22 44.01
CA LYS A 568 1.83 -6.94 44.96
C LYS A 568 2.32 -8.35 45.29
N THR A 569 3.15 -8.96 44.44
CA THR A 569 3.56 -10.37 44.54
C THR A 569 4.99 -10.52 45.04
N GLU A 570 5.28 -11.59 45.80
CA GLU A 570 6.66 -11.94 46.22
C GLU A 570 7.57 -12.33 45.04
N ASN A 571 7.00 -12.79 43.91
CA ASN A 571 7.69 -13.03 42.63
C ASN A 571 7.93 -11.72 41.84
N SER A 572 8.51 -10.71 42.49
CA SER A 572 8.84 -9.45 41.84
C SER A 572 10.01 -9.65 40.87
N LEU A 573 9.86 -9.30 39.59
CA LEU A 573 10.93 -9.29 38.59
C LEU A 573 12.11 -8.36 38.94
N ASN A 574 11.99 -7.59 40.03
CA ASN A 574 12.92 -6.56 40.48
C ASN A 574 13.31 -5.56 39.38
N VAL A 575 12.35 -5.21 38.52
CA VAL A 575 12.52 -4.15 37.52
C VAL A 575 12.58 -2.81 38.25
N LYS A 576 13.73 -2.16 38.21
CA LYS A 576 13.96 -0.83 38.80
C LYS A 576 14.18 0.26 37.77
N ARG A 577 14.40 -0.13 36.52
CA ARG A 577 14.69 0.78 35.41
C ARG A 577 13.84 0.40 34.21
N VAL A 578 13.19 1.38 33.60
CA VAL A 578 12.41 1.18 32.38
C VAL A 578 12.80 2.24 31.36
N LEU A 579 13.16 1.79 30.16
CA LEU A 579 13.45 2.65 29.01
C LEU A 579 12.35 2.49 27.97
N ILE A 580 11.59 3.55 27.72
CA ILE A 580 10.58 3.60 26.66
C ILE A 580 11.13 4.38 25.48
N LEU A 581 11.30 3.71 24.34
CA LEU A 581 11.78 4.31 23.10
C LEU A 581 10.63 4.39 22.08
N GLN A 582 10.20 5.60 21.73
CA GLN A 582 9.20 5.80 20.66
C GLN A 582 9.88 6.15 19.34
N ILE A 583 9.90 5.20 18.41
CA ILE A 583 10.44 5.38 17.06
C ILE A 583 9.38 6.05 16.20
N ASN A 584 9.67 7.26 15.73
CA ASN A 584 8.81 8.07 14.88
C ASN A 584 9.45 8.19 13.49
N PRO A 585 8.78 7.70 12.42
CA PRO A 585 9.36 7.62 11.08
C PRO A 585 9.47 8.95 10.35
N PHE A 586 8.91 10.01 10.92
CA PHE A 586 8.87 11.34 10.34
C PHE A 586 9.41 12.39 11.32
N PRO A 587 9.83 13.56 10.81
CA PRO A 587 10.33 14.62 11.65
C PRO A 587 9.28 15.14 12.62
N LYS A 588 9.73 15.63 13.76
CA LYS A 588 8.86 16.32 14.70
C LYS A 588 8.23 17.53 14.01
N SER A 589 6.90 17.63 14.08
CA SER A 589 6.19 18.80 13.53
C SER A 589 6.68 20.09 14.18
N ALA A 590 6.86 21.15 13.37
CA ALA A 590 7.23 22.46 13.86
C ALA A 590 6.17 23.02 14.82
N SER A 591 6.60 23.75 15.85
CA SER A 591 5.71 24.34 16.86
C SER A 591 4.81 25.45 16.31
N THR A 592 5.23 26.10 15.23
CA THR A 592 4.45 27.11 14.50
C THR A 592 4.67 26.93 13.00
N GLU A 593 3.59 26.73 12.25
CA GLU A 593 3.62 26.78 10.79
C GLU A 593 2.74 27.93 10.30
N ASN A 594 3.31 28.85 9.51
CA ASN A 594 2.52 29.83 8.77
C ASN A 594 1.82 29.13 7.60
N VAL A 595 0.63 28.58 7.85
CA VAL A 595 -0.15 27.87 6.83
C VAL A 595 -1.19 28.81 6.23
N GLN A 596 -1.09 29.08 4.93
CA GLN A 596 -2.22 29.62 4.17
C GLN A 596 -3.19 28.49 3.85
N GLY A 597 -4.42 28.59 4.38
CA GLY A 597 -5.48 27.64 4.06
C GLY A 597 -5.88 27.74 2.59
N ASN A 598 -5.64 26.67 1.82
CA ASN A 598 -6.17 26.58 0.46
C ASN A 598 -7.69 26.43 0.53
N GLY A 599 -8.46 27.41 0.06
CA GLY A 599 -9.92 27.28 -0.06
C GLY A 599 -10.37 26.58 -1.35
N GLY A 600 -11.65 26.23 -1.43
CA GLY A 600 -12.32 25.78 -2.68
C GLY A 600 -12.80 24.33 -2.65
N TRP A 601 -13.32 23.88 -3.80
CA TRP A 601 -13.97 22.57 -3.93
C TRP A 601 -13.07 21.39 -3.57
N PHE A 602 -11.77 21.50 -3.86
CA PHE A 602 -10.79 20.47 -3.49
C PHE A 602 -10.71 20.25 -1.97
N MET A 603 -10.63 21.31 -1.16
CA MET A 603 -10.66 21.16 0.30
C MET A 603 -12.05 20.80 0.82
N ALA A 604 -13.12 21.18 0.13
CA ALA A 604 -14.47 20.76 0.50
C ALA A 604 -14.69 19.25 0.31
N THR A 605 -14.05 18.63 -0.71
CA THR A 605 -14.22 17.21 -1.03
C THR A 605 -13.16 16.31 -0.39
N ILE A 606 -11.90 16.74 -0.35
CA ILE A 606 -10.76 15.93 0.11
C ILE A 606 -10.24 16.39 1.49
N GLY A 607 -10.67 17.55 2.00
CA GLY A 607 -10.23 18.12 3.27
C GLY A 607 -10.39 17.21 4.49
N PRO A 608 -11.56 16.55 4.71
CA PRO A 608 -11.72 15.62 5.83
C PRO A 608 -10.71 14.46 5.80
N LEU A 609 -10.44 13.90 4.61
CA LEU A 609 -9.45 12.83 4.44
C LEU A 609 -8.03 13.36 4.73
N LEU A 610 -7.68 14.55 4.23
CA LEU A 610 -6.39 15.18 4.52
C LEU A 610 -6.23 15.50 6.01
N ALA A 611 -7.29 15.92 6.69
CA ALA A 611 -7.27 16.19 8.12
C ALA A 611 -7.04 14.90 8.91
N MET A 612 -7.74 13.81 8.59
CA MET A 612 -7.50 12.49 9.20
C MET A 612 -6.04 12.04 9.06
N PHE A 613 -5.40 12.29 7.92
CA PHE A 613 -3.97 11.97 7.75
C PHE A 613 -3.05 12.90 8.55
N LYS A 614 -3.35 14.20 8.62
CA LYS A 614 -2.50 15.19 9.30
C LYS A 614 -2.61 15.20 10.83
N VAL A 615 -3.74 14.79 11.39
CA VAL A 615 -3.96 14.79 12.86
C VAL A 615 -3.08 13.73 13.56
N ARG A 616 -2.63 12.70 12.83
CA ARG A 616 -1.90 11.54 13.37
C ARG A 616 -0.57 11.88 14.06
N ASP A 617 0.14 12.93 13.66
CA ASP A 617 1.53 13.11 14.10
C ASP A 617 1.71 14.11 15.27
N PRO A 618 1.26 15.39 15.19
CA PRO A 618 1.59 16.38 16.22
C PRO A 618 0.83 16.20 17.53
N VAL A 619 -0.45 15.83 17.47
CA VAL A 619 -1.31 15.69 18.66
C VAL A 619 -0.91 14.44 19.46
N LEU A 620 -0.68 13.33 18.77
CA LEU A 620 -0.31 12.07 19.42
C LEU A 620 1.06 12.17 20.10
N ALA A 621 2.07 12.75 19.44
CA ALA A 621 3.39 12.90 20.03
C ALA A 621 3.38 13.74 21.32
N SER A 622 2.63 14.85 21.35
CA SER A 622 2.50 15.68 22.56
C SER A 622 1.72 14.97 23.67
N ARG A 623 0.65 14.25 23.32
CA ARG A 623 -0.14 13.44 24.28
C ARG A 623 0.73 12.36 24.92
N ASN A 624 1.45 11.59 24.11
CA ASN A 624 2.28 10.48 24.59
C ASN A 624 3.41 10.96 25.50
N ALA A 625 4.06 12.08 25.16
CA ALA A 625 5.08 12.66 26.04
C ALA A 625 4.50 13.04 27.41
N LYS A 626 3.30 13.62 27.44
CA LYS A 626 2.62 13.97 28.69
C LYS A 626 2.22 12.74 29.50
N GLU A 627 1.74 11.70 28.83
CA GLU A 627 1.34 10.44 29.46
C GLU A 627 2.55 9.67 30.00
N ALA A 628 3.68 9.70 29.30
CA ALA A 628 4.96 9.19 29.79
C ALA A 628 5.42 9.92 31.06
N ASP A 629 5.32 11.26 31.09
CA ASP A 629 5.64 12.04 32.30
C ASP A 629 4.74 11.67 33.48
N LEU A 630 3.44 11.42 33.23
CA LEU A 630 2.50 11.02 34.27
C LEU A 630 2.80 9.60 34.77
N LEU A 631 3.14 8.69 33.88
CA LEU A 631 3.53 7.33 34.22
C LEU A 631 4.83 7.31 35.05
N ALA A 632 5.85 8.07 34.64
CA ALA A 632 7.09 8.22 35.39
C ALA A 632 6.84 8.79 36.79
N LYS A 633 6.00 9.84 36.91
CA LYS A 633 5.63 10.42 38.21
C LYS A 633 4.87 9.45 39.11
N LYS A 634 4.01 8.61 38.55
CA LYS A 634 3.29 7.57 39.31
C LYS A 634 4.26 6.58 39.98
N TRP A 635 5.40 6.33 39.34
CA TRP A 635 6.37 5.29 39.74
C TRP A 635 7.72 5.81 40.25
N GLU A 636 7.92 7.12 40.39
CA GLU A 636 9.20 7.82 40.66
C GLU A 636 10.03 7.26 41.83
N ASN A 637 9.38 6.68 42.85
CA ASN A 637 10.06 6.10 44.04
C ASN A 637 10.25 4.58 43.98
N LYS A 638 9.75 3.91 42.93
CA LYS A 638 9.76 2.45 42.80
C LYS A 638 10.53 1.99 41.57
N VAL A 639 10.39 2.71 40.46
CA VAL A 639 10.94 2.40 39.15
C VAL A 639 11.33 3.70 38.45
N ASP A 640 12.58 3.80 38.00
CA ASP A 640 13.07 4.89 37.15
C ASP A 640 12.60 4.68 35.71
N ILE A 641 11.57 5.41 35.28
CA ILE A 641 11.00 5.34 33.93
C ILE A 641 11.53 6.51 33.09
N GLN A 642 12.27 6.20 32.02
CA GLN A 642 12.84 7.17 31.10
C GLN A 642 12.22 7.01 29.71
N TYR A 643 11.74 8.12 29.14
CA TYR A 643 11.07 8.14 27.83
C TYR A 643 11.85 8.96 26.80
N PHE A 644 12.12 8.37 25.64
CA PHE A 644 12.80 9.03 24.53
C PHE A 644 12.04 8.84 23.20
N PRO A 645 11.49 9.92 22.62
CA PRO A 645 11.00 9.89 21.26
C PRO A 645 12.15 10.09 20.27
N ILE A 646 12.34 9.13 19.37
CA ILE A 646 13.35 9.14 18.31
C ILE A 646 12.65 9.50 17.01
N PHE A 647 12.70 10.77 16.63
CA PHE A 647 12.16 11.25 15.35
C PHE A 647 13.16 11.06 14.23
N PHE A 648 12.65 10.93 13.01
CA PHE A 648 13.44 11.17 11.81
C PHE A 648 14.05 12.58 11.88
N PRO A 649 15.32 12.78 11.49
CA PRO A 649 15.98 14.07 11.67
C PRO A 649 15.23 15.17 10.92
N SER A 650 15.09 16.33 11.55
CA SER A 650 14.66 17.57 10.92
C SER A 650 15.72 18.14 9.97
N GLU A 651 15.34 19.06 9.08
CA GLU A 651 16.27 19.71 8.14
C GLU A 651 17.50 20.31 8.83
N SER A 652 17.34 20.89 10.02
CA SER A 652 18.45 21.47 10.80
C SER A 652 19.42 20.46 11.41
N GLU A 653 19.01 19.20 11.52
CA GLU A 653 19.84 18.12 12.08
C GLU A 653 20.63 17.39 10.98
N ILE A 654 20.39 17.72 9.72
CA ILE A 654 20.93 17.02 8.55
C ILE A 654 22.15 17.77 8.01
N PRO A 655 23.32 17.11 7.92
CA PRO A 655 24.44 17.63 7.15
C PRO A 655 24.07 17.82 5.68
N PRO A 656 24.43 18.94 5.03
CA PRO A 656 24.09 19.22 3.63
C PRO A 656 24.52 18.15 2.63
N GLU A 657 25.58 17.39 2.94
CA GLU A 657 26.12 16.32 2.11
C GLU A 657 25.28 15.04 2.09
N PHE A 658 24.34 14.87 3.02
CA PHE A 658 23.52 13.65 3.09
C PHE A 658 22.36 13.70 2.10
N ALA A 659 22.02 12.54 1.52
CA ALA A 659 20.97 12.42 0.51
C ALA A 659 19.59 12.81 1.07
N VAL A 660 19.41 12.69 2.39
CA VAL A 660 18.16 13.07 3.08
C VAL A 660 17.83 14.56 2.94
N SER A 661 18.81 15.44 2.71
CA SER A 661 18.59 16.87 2.48
C SER A 661 17.72 17.16 1.25
N GLU A 662 17.84 16.36 0.17
CA GLU A 662 17.06 16.53 -1.08
C GLU A 662 15.55 16.30 -0.89
N PHE A 663 15.16 15.63 0.20
CA PHE A 663 13.77 15.29 0.49
C PHE A 663 13.06 16.35 1.32
N TYR A 664 13.79 17.39 1.76
CA TYR A 664 13.20 18.58 2.36
C TYR A 664 12.87 19.60 1.28
N LYS A 665 11.64 20.12 1.34
CA LYS A 665 11.23 21.26 0.53
C LYS A 665 10.43 22.23 1.39
N ASP A 666 10.85 23.48 1.38
CA ASP A 666 10.21 24.57 2.13
C ASP A 666 10.09 24.24 3.64
N GLY A 667 11.12 23.62 4.24
CA GLY A 667 11.10 23.22 5.65
C GLY A 667 10.37 21.92 5.95
N ARG A 668 9.82 21.22 4.94
CA ARG A 668 8.99 20.03 5.13
C ARG A 668 9.54 18.81 4.42
N TYR A 669 9.56 17.71 5.15
CA TYR A 669 9.93 16.41 4.61
C TYR A 669 8.86 15.86 3.67
N ARG A 670 9.26 15.40 2.48
CA ARG A 670 8.38 14.79 1.49
C ARG A 670 8.16 13.32 1.79
N LEU A 671 7.04 13.04 2.46
CA LEU A 671 6.61 11.70 2.87
C LEU A 671 6.35 10.78 1.66
N PRO A 672 7.05 9.64 1.50
CA PRO A 672 6.65 8.55 0.63
C PRO A 672 5.64 7.66 1.39
N LEU A 673 4.36 7.78 1.05
CA LEU A 673 3.26 6.97 1.61
C LEU A 673 2.93 5.74 0.74
N SER A 674 3.63 5.51 -0.36
CA SER A 674 3.50 4.29 -1.18
C SER A 674 4.25 3.10 -0.57
N TRP A 675 3.85 1.85 -0.87
CA TRP A 675 4.63 0.63 -0.55
C TRP A 675 5.82 0.40 -1.49
N LYS A 676 6.55 1.47 -1.77
CA LYS A 676 7.70 1.48 -2.68
C LYS A 676 8.60 2.65 -2.32
N LEU A 677 9.91 2.40 -2.24
CA LEU A 677 10.94 3.42 -2.05
C LEU A 677 11.94 3.43 -3.22
N THR A 678 12.39 4.63 -3.59
CA THR A 678 13.57 4.79 -4.47
C THR A 678 14.86 4.40 -3.75
N ASP A 679 15.97 4.21 -4.48
CA ASP A 679 17.25 3.93 -3.81
C ASP A 679 17.74 5.13 -3.01
N ARG A 680 17.46 6.35 -3.50
CA ARG A 680 17.74 7.59 -2.75
C ARG A 680 16.90 7.71 -1.48
N GLU A 681 15.62 7.33 -1.54
CA GLU A 681 14.75 7.32 -0.35
C GLU A 681 15.25 6.31 0.69
N LYS A 682 15.74 5.13 0.26
CA LYS A 682 16.37 4.17 1.17
C LYS A 682 17.65 4.73 1.80
N GLN A 683 18.53 5.32 0.98
CA GLN A 683 19.75 5.97 1.45
C GLN A 683 19.42 7.09 2.44
N ALA A 684 18.39 7.89 2.18
CA ALA A 684 17.93 8.94 3.08
C ALA A 684 17.52 8.42 4.46
N ILE A 685 16.97 7.20 4.55
CA ILE A 685 16.66 6.57 5.84
C ILE A 685 17.93 6.19 6.61
N GLN A 686 18.94 5.65 5.92
CA GLN A 686 20.22 5.29 6.52
C GLN A 686 21.02 6.54 6.94
N ASP A 687 21.12 7.53 6.06
CA ASP A 687 21.73 8.83 6.34
C ASP A 687 21.00 9.54 7.48
N GLY A 688 19.68 9.41 7.54
CA GLY A 688 18.87 9.98 8.60
C GLY A 688 19.25 9.45 9.99
N TRP A 689 19.55 8.15 10.09
CA TRP A 689 20.05 7.56 11.32
C TRP A 689 21.45 8.06 11.65
N ALA A 690 22.34 8.10 10.65
CA ALA A 690 23.69 8.62 10.82
C ALA A 690 23.69 10.07 11.34
N ALA A 691 22.78 10.91 10.85
CA ALA A 691 22.63 12.30 11.26
C ALA A 691 22.26 12.46 12.75
N ILE A 692 21.34 11.64 13.26
CA ILE A 692 20.89 11.76 14.66
C ILE A 692 21.76 11.00 15.66
N THR A 693 22.65 10.12 15.19
CA THR A 693 23.49 9.27 16.06
C THR A 693 24.38 10.11 16.99
N THR A 694 24.93 11.22 16.50
CA THR A 694 25.72 12.18 17.30
C THR A 694 24.84 13.24 18.00
N GLY A 695 23.54 13.23 17.73
CA GLY A 695 22.57 14.18 18.27
C GLY A 695 22.33 14.02 19.77
N LYS A 696 21.89 15.11 20.40
CA LYS A 696 21.69 15.20 21.86
C LYS A 696 20.80 14.09 22.42
N ASN A 697 19.79 13.66 21.67
CA ASN A 697 18.83 12.65 22.13
C ASN A 697 19.45 11.26 22.24
N ILE A 698 20.14 10.81 21.19
CA ILE A 698 20.84 9.51 21.16
C ILE A 698 22.00 9.49 22.15
N GLN A 699 22.75 10.59 22.27
CA GLN A 699 23.82 10.69 23.26
C GLN A 699 23.31 10.63 24.71
N LYS A 700 22.12 11.17 24.99
CA LYS A 700 21.47 11.01 26.30
C LYS A 700 21.09 9.56 26.58
N ILE A 701 20.57 8.84 25.59
CA ILE A 701 20.27 7.41 25.73
C ILE A 701 21.56 6.64 26.04
N LYS A 702 22.64 6.89 25.29
CA LYS A 702 23.95 6.25 25.53
C LYS A 702 24.50 6.56 26.91
N GLN A 703 24.44 7.83 27.34
CA GLN A 703 24.88 8.26 28.65
C GLN A 703 24.05 7.62 29.76
N LEU A 704 22.72 7.61 29.63
CA LEU A 704 21.82 6.96 30.58
C LEU A 704 22.16 5.47 30.70
N TRP A 705 22.30 4.77 29.57
CA TRP A 705 22.54 3.33 29.52
C TRP A 705 23.87 2.93 30.18
N HIS A 706 24.99 3.48 29.73
CA HIS A 706 26.31 3.04 30.19
C HIS A 706 26.82 3.79 31.42
N LYS A 707 26.48 5.08 31.60
CA LYS A 707 27.02 5.88 32.72
C LYS A 707 26.06 5.93 33.91
N THR A 708 24.78 6.18 33.68
CA THR A 708 23.81 6.32 34.78
C THR A 708 23.32 4.98 35.31
N TRP A 709 23.00 4.05 34.42
CA TRP A 709 22.51 2.72 34.78
C TRP A 709 23.62 1.64 34.81
N SER A 710 24.83 2.00 34.40
CA SER A 710 26.01 1.12 34.42
C SER A 710 25.77 -0.21 33.70
N MET A 711 25.02 -0.18 32.60
CA MET A 711 24.75 -1.38 31.79
C MET A 711 26.03 -1.81 31.03
N PRO A 712 26.30 -3.12 30.91
CA PRO A 712 27.50 -3.64 30.25
C PRO A 712 27.66 -3.09 28.83
N ASP A 713 28.88 -2.69 28.48
CA ASP A 713 29.23 -2.24 27.13
C ASP A 713 29.62 -3.43 26.25
N SER A 714 29.48 -3.24 24.94
CA SER A 714 29.83 -4.18 23.87
C SER A 714 31.31 -4.62 23.85
N THR A 715 32.19 -3.92 24.57
CA THR A 715 33.65 -4.12 24.54
C THR A 715 34.18 -5.12 25.57
N ASP A 716 33.38 -5.64 26.50
CA ASP A 716 33.80 -6.69 27.45
C ASP A 716 33.74 -8.10 26.82
N ARG A 717 34.23 -8.26 25.59
CA ARG A 717 34.57 -9.57 25.02
C ARG A 717 36.01 -9.89 25.42
N ASN A 718 36.19 -10.41 26.64
CA ASN A 718 37.39 -11.18 27.00
C ASN A 718 37.18 -12.66 26.69
#